data_AF-A0A938JAT2-F1
#
_entry.id   AF-A0A938JAT2-F1
#
_cell.length_a   1.000
_cell.length_b   1.000
_cell.length_c   1.000
_cell.angle_alpha   90.00
_cell.angle_beta   90.00
_cell.angle_gamma   90.00
#
_symmetry.space_group_name_H-M   'P 1'
#
loop_
_entity.id
_entity.type
_entity.pdbx_description
1 polymer ?
#
loop_
_entity_poly.entity_id
_entity_poly.type
_entity_poly.pdbx_seq_one_letter_code
_entity_poly.pdbx_strand_id
1 'polypeptide(L)'
;MLFFHGVGGSGKSLLLRHLRESFLKRLPSRRWLEVRKHPDEVVVDKVLSAPAGRERPIACAHLDFAMPPEQWMSPLEAMPALLMLRRQLAAYKIRFPLFDFACFLRLQKTGSLSRDQLRQVFPPEELELAASVVEAFLPGVGSTVKYLSPSFEKWWRKRMGRKVDEQAVEDIVKLDPERQLLDELPSLWAEDLNAAVRAAEGPRRVALFFDAHEAFWTSRRPLGDALLHERDEWLRRLVRRLAREDGIVVVAAGQEPPRWPEAPYDTEVPLEHLDLQPIPCLSDEDAERCVEKAMAVFPAIRGALADPQLRRNVVATARVADGEVHPLYLRLCLEIVSTAGHEIDAHQFATSPAAVRKAADLLTRLFRYTDEEVRSAVRALAACRAFDREIYFQLGRELGFAVSSALFTRLLQLPFVVPAGSSEGGRFRIHDVVRSPLRRMADELLASAHARLEARYRENARAGDRAALLEAIYHANQIDWTRGLSEWESTFTEVVEEGRHDFCRSLLDLARDLEIDSNAARAKVARCEARYHALFSRHREAESAYSEARRFHDLAATTEGDSPELRADRALLLERLGELYGDLSRYAEAETTLREAAALYEALLTDKTDDTELRGRLGECYFARADYLIEQSRFDEANDLYRGALNEAEKVLAIDADDLRALRCRAYSLAGLAEQLVGRGSFTEGELRYREALVANERILDAAPDDVLALNDHAHTLMSHGCTLAELSRYPEAIRDLRQGLAVFDRLVKDIASDTIVITNRARVLCRMGEIALQTGDLVAARSAFEKARAATGSAIAQASDDVYAHCTDAQIQLGLARLDLLQRDVPSSVERCRAAEEACHKALEPAPDYAEVLEIRAGVALQLSRSLAASGDAVASASTLASVSALCDDVLRAAPASPRARLAKAAALVEGGWQRARTGDGPNAADAFSRAIEALSRFGDAESSDPRGLSIKAFACIGLAALEPTPSGAAALPRRARADAETAITSLRRIAPNSGSAALAAQLLEERLGFAGSPFVHPLPHLA
;
A
#
# COMPACT_ATOMS: atom_id res chain seq x y z
N MET A 1 -4.32 -16.89 37.76
CA MET A 1 -3.68 -18.15 37.34
C MET A 1 -3.24 -17.95 35.91
N LEU A 2 -2.01 -18.28 35.56
CA LEU A 2 -1.53 -18.14 34.18
C LEU A 2 -2.02 -19.34 33.36
N PHE A 3 -2.64 -19.09 32.21
CA PHE A 3 -3.04 -20.14 31.29
C PHE A 3 -2.52 -19.81 29.88
N PHE A 4 -1.55 -20.59 29.43
CA PHE A 4 -1.02 -20.47 28.08
C PHE A 4 -1.86 -21.28 27.09
N HIS A 5 -2.27 -20.67 25.97
CA HIS A 5 -3.02 -21.37 24.93
C HIS A 5 -2.45 -21.14 23.54
N GLY A 6 -2.69 -22.06 22.61
CA GLY A 6 -2.20 -21.95 21.23
C GLY A 6 -2.19 -23.30 20.51
N VAL A 7 -1.98 -23.29 19.20
CA VAL A 7 -2.05 -24.48 18.35
C VAL A 7 -1.07 -25.58 18.79
N GLY A 8 -1.42 -26.85 18.56
CA GLY A 8 -0.55 -27.99 18.87
C GLY A 8 0.83 -27.85 18.22
N GLY A 9 1.91 -27.99 19.00
CA GLY A 9 3.28 -27.80 18.50
C GLY A 9 3.85 -26.37 18.59
N SER A 10 3.10 -25.42 19.17
CA SER A 10 3.60 -24.05 19.42
C SER A 10 4.70 -23.94 20.49
N GLY A 11 5.06 -25.03 21.17
CA GLY A 11 6.12 -25.03 22.19
C GLY A 11 5.66 -24.81 23.62
N LYS A 12 4.34 -24.82 23.91
CA LYS A 12 3.75 -24.73 25.27
C LYS A 12 4.48 -25.56 26.34
N SER A 13 4.63 -26.87 26.13
CA SER A 13 5.32 -27.76 27.08
C SER A 13 6.78 -27.38 27.28
N LEU A 14 7.46 -26.93 26.23
CA LEU A 14 8.84 -26.43 26.30
C LEU A 14 8.91 -25.12 27.09
N LEU A 15 7.93 -24.22 26.92
CA LEU A 15 7.83 -22.99 27.69
C LEU A 15 7.61 -23.29 29.17
N LEU A 16 6.65 -24.17 29.52
CA LEU A 16 6.42 -24.57 30.91
C LEU A 16 7.68 -25.16 31.54
N ARG A 17 8.39 -26.03 30.80
CA ARG A 17 9.67 -26.57 31.24
C ARG A 17 10.72 -25.47 31.43
N HIS A 18 10.84 -24.53 30.50
CA HIS A 18 11.79 -23.43 30.57
C HIS A 18 11.50 -22.50 31.75
N LEU A 19 10.24 -22.14 31.99
CA LEU A 19 9.81 -21.37 33.16
C LEU A 19 10.18 -22.09 34.46
N ARG A 20 9.92 -23.40 34.53
CA ARG A 20 10.24 -24.22 35.70
C ARG A 20 11.76 -24.27 35.96
N GLU A 21 12.55 -24.53 34.93
CA GLU A 21 14.00 -24.73 35.06
C GLU A 21 14.78 -23.41 35.22
N SER A 22 14.30 -22.32 34.62
CA SER A 22 15.07 -21.07 34.47
C SER A 22 14.53 -19.90 35.29
N PHE A 23 13.24 -19.89 35.65
CA PHE A 23 12.58 -18.74 36.31
C PHE A 23 12.11 -19.01 37.73
N LEU A 24 12.09 -20.26 38.20
CA LEU A 24 11.84 -20.58 39.63
C LEU A 24 13.07 -20.28 40.51
N LYS A 25 13.56 -19.04 40.43
CA LYS A 25 14.73 -18.54 41.16
C LYS A 25 14.33 -17.58 42.27
N ARG A 26 15.01 -17.67 43.41
CA ARG A 26 14.95 -16.63 44.44
C ARG A 26 16.08 -15.63 44.22
N LEU A 27 15.71 -14.37 44.01
CA LEU A 27 16.66 -13.28 43.87
C LEU A 27 16.76 -12.51 45.19
N PRO A 28 17.97 -12.14 45.66
CA PRO A 28 18.13 -11.28 46.83
C PRO A 28 17.36 -9.97 46.65
N SER A 29 16.75 -9.43 47.71
CA SER A 29 15.86 -8.26 47.63
C SER A 29 16.47 -7.08 46.87
N ARG A 30 17.74 -6.76 47.12
CA ARG A 30 18.46 -5.69 46.40
C ARG A 30 18.54 -5.93 44.89
N ARG A 31 18.74 -7.18 44.48
CA ARG A 31 18.87 -7.57 43.07
C ARG A 31 17.51 -7.66 42.38
N TRP A 32 16.48 -8.13 43.07
CA TRP A 32 15.11 -8.05 42.56
C TRP A 32 14.66 -6.59 42.33
N LEU A 33 14.99 -5.69 43.27
CA LEU A 33 14.74 -4.26 43.14
C LEU A 33 15.49 -3.61 41.97
N GLU A 34 16.62 -4.17 41.55
CA GLU A 34 17.40 -3.73 40.40
C GLU A 34 16.81 -4.27 39.08
N VAL A 35 16.56 -5.58 39.03
CA VAL A 35 15.99 -6.27 37.87
C VAL A 35 14.63 -5.64 37.48
N ARG A 36 13.74 -5.39 38.45
CA ARG A 36 12.40 -4.84 38.18
C ARG A 36 12.37 -3.39 37.69
N LYS A 37 13.51 -2.68 37.69
CA LYS A 37 13.61 -1.30 37.16
C LYS A 37 13.84 -1.27 35.66
N HIS A 38 14.25 -2.40 35.07
CA HIS A 38 14.45 -2.51 33.65
C HIS A 38 13.11 -2.77 32.94
N PRO A 39 12.95 -2.35 31.67
CA PRO A 39 11.79 -2.71 30.85
C PRO A 39 11.74 -4.23 30.61
N ASP A 40 10.55 -4.76 30.36
CA ASP A 40 10.28 -6.21 30.28
C ASP A 40 11.20 -6.96 29.30
N GLU A 41 11.54 -6.32 28.18
CA GLU A 41 12.48 -6.83 27.16
C GLU A 41 13.86 -7.22 27.72
N VAL A 42 14.31 -6.52 28.76
CA VAL A 42 15.62 -6.70 29.38
C VAL A 42 15.52 -7.49 30.69
N VAL A 43 14.35 -7.49 31.34
CA VAL A 43 14.10 -8.19 32.61
C VAL A 43 14.39 -9.67 32.47
N VAL A 44 13.95 -10.30 31.38
CA VAL A 44 14.16 -11.73 31.12
C VAL A 44 15.65 -12.10 31.17
N ASP A 45 16.49 -11.40 30.39
CA ASP A 45 17.93 -11.66 30.35
C ASP A 45 18.61 -11.38 31.69
N LYS A 46 18.16 -10.35 32.42
CA LYS A 46 18.65 -10.02 33.76
C LYS A 46 18.28 -11.09 34.80
N VAL A 47 17.09 -11.70 34.70
CA VAL A 47 16.69 -12.83 35.55
C VAL A 47 17.48 -14.10 35.20
N LEU A 48 17.67 -14.37 33.91
CA LEU A 48 18.42 -15.55 33.45
C LEU A 48 19.90 -15.49 33.86
N SER A 49 20.53 -14.33 33.71
CA SER A 49 21.94 -14.08 34.09
C SER A 49 22.16 -13.90 35.59
N ALA A 50 21.10 -13.73 36.38
CA ALA A 50 21.24 -13.62 37.83
C ALA A 50 21.53 -14.99 38.48
N PRO A 51 22.57 -15.09 39.32
CA PRO A 51 22.83 -16.29 40.10
C PRO A 51 21.68 -16.48 41.10
N ALA A 52 21.23 -17.73 41.25
CA ALA A 52 20.23 -18.08 42.24
C ALA A 52 20.76 -17.73 43.66
N GLY A 53 19.90 -17.17 44.51
CA GLY A 53 20.24 -16.94 45.91
C GLY A 53 20.54 -18.25 46.64
N ARG A 54 21.35 -18.19 47.71
CA ARG A 54 21.70 -19.35 48.58
C ARG A 54 20.51 -19.88 49.43
N GLU A 55 19.29 -19.48 49.12
CA GLU A 55 18.08 -19.88 49.86
C GLU A 55 17.54 -21.25 49.40
N ARG A 56 16.56 -21.80 50.15
CA ARG A 56 15.84 -23.01 49.75
C ARG A 56 15.18 -22.81 48.36
N PRO A 57 15.23 -23.83 47.46
CA PRO A 57 14.59 -23.75 46.14
C PRO A 57 13.08 -23.49 46.28
N ILE A 58 12.49 -22.84 45.27
CA ILE A 58 11.04 -22.66 45.19
C ILE A 58 10.42 -24.04 44.97
N ALA A 59 9.48 -24.43 45.83
CA ALA A 59 8.83 -25.73 45.71
C ALA A 59 7.97 -25.75 44.45
N CYS A 60 8.05 -26.84 43.68
CA CYS A 60 7.26 -26.97 42.46
C CYS A 60 6.79 -28.39 42.20
N ALA A 61 5.64 -28.51 41.54
CA ALA A 61 5.14 -29.77 40.99
C ALA A 61 4.60 -29.56 39.58
N HIS A 62 4.68 -30.61 38.76
CA HIS A 62 4.29 -30.62 37.36
C HIS A 62 3.45 -31.85 37.05
N LEU A 63 2.31 -31.67 36.41
CA LEU A 63 1.43 -32.73 35.96
C LEU A 63 1.17 -32.57 34.45
N ASP A 64 1.47 -33.61 33.70
CA ASP A 64 1.18 -33.70 32.26
C ASP A 64 -0.03 -34.62 32.08
N PHE A 65 -1.15 -34.06 31.62
CA PHE A 65 -2.39 -34.80 31.41
C PHE A 65 -2.34 -35.75 30.20
N ALA A 66 -1.39 -35.55 29.28
CA ALA A 66 -1.21 -36.41 28.11
C ALA A 66 -0.30 -37.61 28.37
N MET A 67 0.21 -37.77 29.61
CA MET A 67 1.01 -38.93 29.98
C MET A 67 0.17 -40.22 29.91
N PRO A 68 0.67 -41.30 29.29
CA PRO A 68 -0.06 -42.57 29.23
C PRO A 68 -0.30 -43.12 30.65
N PRO A 69 -1.49 -43.67 30.94
CA PRO A 69 -1.79 -44.18 32.27
C PRO A 69 -0.96 -45.44 32.56
N GLU A 70 -0.22 -45.43 33.67
CA GLU A 70 0.48 -46.61 34.18
C GLU A 70 -0.37 -47.29 35.27
N GLN A 71 -0.89 -48.49 34.97
CA GLN A 71 -1.75 -49.29 35.86
C GLN A 71 -3.02 -48.54 36.32
N TRP A 72 -2.99 -47.93 37.52
CA TRP A 72 -4.10 -47.19 38.15
C TRP A 72 -3.81 -45.69 38.29
N MET A 73 -2.69 -45.20 37.74
CA MET A 73 -2.25 -43.81 37.84
C MET A 73 -2.60 -43.00 36.58
N SER A 74 -3.89 -42.77 36.36
CA SER A 74 -4.34 -41.86 35.31
C SER A 74 -4.17 -40.41 35.76
N PRO A 75 -3.44 -39.55 35.01
CA PRO A 75 -3.30 -38.13 35.36
C PRO A 75 -4.62 -37.35 35.17
N LEU A 76 -5.61 -37.94 34.50
CA LEU A 76 -6.93 -37.35 34.27
C LEU A 76 -7.88 -37.55 35.45
N GLU A 77 -7.57 -38.47 36.36
CA GLU A 77 -8.42 -38.78 37.53
C GLU A 77 -7.90 -38.06 38.78
N ALA A 78 -8.81 -37.57 39.61
CA ALA A 78 -8.49 -36.71 40.75
C ALA A 78 -7.48 -37.33 41.73
N MET A 79 -7.78 -38.53 42.25
CA MET A 79 -6.94 -39.16 43.29
C MET A 79 -5.52 -39.47 42.79
N PRO A 80 -5.31 -40.14 41.64
CA PRO A 80 -3.96 -40.40 41.17
C PRO A 80 -3.19 -39.12 40.78
N ALA A 81 -3.83 -38.15 40.14
CA ALA A 81 -3.21 -36.87 39.81
C ALA A 81 -2.71 -36.12 41.05
N LEU A 82 -3.54 -36.03 42.10
CA LEU A 82 -3.19 -35.37 43.36
C LEU A 82 -2.07 -36.11 44.12
N LEU A 83 -2.04 -37.45 44.05
CA LEU A 83 -0.94 -38.25 44.59
C LEU A 83 0.38 -37.98 43.85
N MET A 84 0.36 -37.84 42.52
CA MET A 84 1.54 -37.49 41.71
C MET A 84 2.09 -36.12 42.10
N LEU A 85 1.23 -35.11 42.24
CA LEU A 85 1.62 -33.76 42.68
C LEU A 85 2.18 -33.78 44.10
N ARG A 86 1.49 -34.45 45.03
CA ARG A 86 1.90 -34.59 46.43
C ARG A 86 3.28 -35.25 46.55
N ARG A 87 3.55 -36.30 45.77
CA ARG A 87 4.85 -37.00 45.75
C ARG A 87 5.98 -36.07 45.33
N GLN A 88 5.75 -35.19 44.36
CA GLN A 88 6.74 -34.20 43.94
C GLN A 88 6.99 -33.14 45.04
N LEU A 89 5.94 -32.69 45.71
CA LEU A 89 6.05 -31.68 46.77
C LEU A 89 6.66 -32.23 48.08
N ALA A 90 6.57 -33.53 48.32
CA ALA A 90 7.22 -34.19 49.45
C ALA A 90 8.76 -34.00 49.45
N ALA A 91 9.39 -33.87 48.27
CA ALA A 91 10.81 -33.55 48.14
C ALA A 91 11.19 -32.19 48.78
N TYR A 92 10.21 -31.29 48.91
CA TYR A 92 10.36 -29.98 49.55
C TYR A 92 9.91 -29.98 51.02
N LYS A 93 9.73 -31.16 51.61
CA LYS A 93 9.22 -31.37 52.99
C LYS A 93 7.79 -30.86 53.23
N ILE A 94 7.01 -30.65 52.16
CA ILE A 94 5.59 -30.33 52.25
C ILE A 94 4.82 -31.63 52.51
N ARG A 95 3.82 -31.57 53.40
CA ARG A 95 3.05 -32.74 53.83
C ARG A 95 1.55 -32.51 53.62
N PHE A 96 0.81 -33.59 53.42
CA PHE A 96 -0.61 -33.57 53.03
C PHE A 96 -1.48 -34.45 53.95
N PRO A 97 -1.56 -34.14 55.24
CA PRO A 97 -2.23 -34.98 56.24
C PRO A 97 -3.71 -35.29 55.98
N LEU A 98 -4.51 -34.27 55.66
CA LEU A 98 -5.95 -34.42 55.47
C LEU A 98 -6.22 -35.23 54.21
N PHE A 99 -5.49 -34.93 53.14
CA PHE A 99 -5.54 -35.67 51.89
C PHE A 99 -5.06 -37.12 52.04
N ASP A 100 -3.91 -37.35 52.70
CA ASP A 100 -3.36 -38.69 52.92
C ASP A 100 -4.33 -39.55 53.76
N PHE A 101 -4.96 -38.95 54.78
CA PHE A 101 -6.00 -39.59 55.58
C PHE A 101 -7.24 -39.94 54.76
N ALA A 102 -7.74 -39.02 53.93
CA ALA A 102 -8.88 -39.25 53.05
C ALA A 102 -8.60 -40.37 52.02
N CYS A 103 -7.41 -40.38 51.41
CA CYS A 103 -6.99 -41.44 50.50
C CYS A 103 -6.93 -42.80 51.18
N PHE A 104 -6.36 -42.88 52.40
CA PHE A 104 -6.32 -44.11 53.18
C PHE A 104 -7.71 -44.60 53.56
N LEU A 105 -8.56 -43.71 54.08
CA LEU A 105 -9.94 -44.04 54.46
C LEU A 105 -10.73 -44.57 53.26
N ARG A 106 -10.55 -43.98 52.08
CA ARG A 106 -11.16 -44.45 50.85
C ARG A 106 -10.73 -45.88 50.54
N LEU A 107 -9.42 -46.15 50.46
CA LEU A 107 -8.89 -47.49 50.17
C LEU A 107 -9.36 -48.54 51.17
N GLN A 108 -9.50 -48.16 52.45
CA GLN A 108 -10.06 -49.01 53.49
C GLN A 108 -11.55 -49.31 53.26
N LYS A 109 -12.37 -48.27 53.03
CA LYS A 109 -13.82 -48.40 52.84
C LYS A 109 -14.19 -49.13 51.55
N THR A 110 -13.40 -48.99 50.48
CA THR A 110 -13.64 -49.66 49.18
C THR A 110 -13.02 -51.06 49.09
N GLY A 111 -12.41 -51.58 50.17
CA GLY A 111 -11.76 -52.89 50.18
C GLY A 111 -10.55 -53.01 49.25
N SER A 112 -10.03 -51.88 48.74
CA SER A 112 -8.92 -51.82 47.77
C SER A 112 -7.55 -51.69 48.43
N LEU A 113 -7.47 -51.94 49.74
CA LEU A 113 -6.27 -51.77 50.56
C LEU A 113 -5.26 -52.92 50.32
N SER A 114 -4.26 -52.71 49.48
CA SER A 114 -3.13 -53.63 49.29
C SER A 114 -1.81 -53.03 49.78
N ARG A 115 -0.82 -53.87 50.08
CA ARG A 115 0.54 -53.41 50.46
C ARG A 115 1.17 -52.52 49.38
N ASP A 116 0.89 -52.78 48.11
CA ASP A 116 1.42 -51.99 47.00
C ASP A 116 0.70 -50.64 46.84
N GLN A 117 -0.62 -50.59 47.05
CA GLN A 117 -1.39 -49.35 47.11
C GLN A 117 -0.97 -48.47 48.30
N LEU A 118 -0.70 -49.09 49.46
CA LEU A 118 -0.18 -48.39 50.64
C LEU A 118 1.21 -47.80 50.42
N ARG A 119 2.11 -48.50 49.70
CA ARG A 119 3.43 -47.97 49.28
C ARG A 119 3.31 -46.76 48.36
N GLN A 120 2.21 -46.62 47.65
CA GLN A 120 1.97 -45.52 46.73
C GLN A 120 1.31 -44.31 47.42
N VAL A 121 0.50 -44.54 48.46
CA VAL A 121 -0.12 -43.50 49.29
C VAL A 121 0.77 -43.07 50.47
N PHE A 122 1.75 -43.86 50.91
CA PHE A 122 2.64 -43.52 52.03
C PHE A 122 4.13 -43.64 51.68
N PRO A 123 4.98 -42.67 52.10
CA PRO A 123 6.44 -42.78 52.05
C PRO A 123 7.00 -44.08 52.66
N PRO A 124 8.12 -44.62 52.15
CA PRO A 124 8.67 -45.91 52.60
C PRO A 124 8.99 -45.97 54.10
N GLU A 125 9.45 -44.86 54.67
CA GLU A 125 9.79 -44.70 56.09
C GLU A 125 8.56 -44.83 57.02
N GLU A 126 7.35 -44.86 56.47
CA GLU A 126 6.09 -44.86 57.19
C GLU A 126 5.29 -46.16 57.02
N LEU A 127 5.73 -47.07 56.16
CA LEU A 127 5.00 -48.31 55.87
C LEU A 127 4.90 -49.24 57.08
N GLU A 128 5.91 -49.28 57.94
CA GLU A 128 5.86 -50.07 59.17
C GLU A 128 4.85 -49.51 60.18
N LEU A 129 4.71 -48.18 60.25
CA LEU A 129 3.73 -47.50 61.09
C LEU A 129 2.32 -47.56 60.49
N ALA A 130 2.17 -47.40 59.18
CA ALA A 130 0.90 -47.60 58.48
C ALA A 130 0.45 -49.06 58.59
N ALA A 131 1.35 -50.04 58.52
CA ALA A 131 1.04 -51.45 58.77
C ALA A 131 0.51 -51.70 60.19
N SER A 132 1.04 -51.02 61.22
CA SER A 132 0.50 -51.08 62.58
C SER A 132 -0.92 -50.48 62.71
N VAL A 133 -1.24 -49.49 61.86
CA VAL A 133 -2.59 -48.91 61.70
C VAL A 133 -3.49 -49.82 60.84
N VAL A 134 -2.96 -50.70 60.01
CA VAL A 134 -3.75 -51.73 59.32
C VAL A 134 -4.05 -52.90 60.27
N GLU A 135 -3.09 -53.30 61.10
CA GLU A 135 -3.22 -54.41 62.06
C GLU A 135 -4.14 -54.07 63.25
N ALA A 136 -4.16 -52.84 63.75
CA ALA A 136 -5.06 -52.44 64.85
C ALA A 136 -6.55 -52.25 64.42
N PHE A 137 -6.87 -52.48 63.13
CA PHE A 137 -8.11 -52.05 62.49
C PHE A 137 -8.80 -53.10 61.59
N LEU A 138 -8.52 -54.40 61.80
CA LEU A 138 -9.34 -55.50 61.24
C LEU A 138 -10.76 -55.54 61.86
N PRO A 139 -11.79 -56.03 61.13
CA PRO A 139 -13.16 -55.56 61.25
C PRO A 139 -13.90 -56.13 62.47
N GLY A 140 -14.45 -55.23 63.29
CA GLY A 140 -15.36 -55.57 64.37
C GLY A 140 -15.65 -54.33 65.22
N VAL A 141 -16.92 -53.90 65.18
CA VAL A 141 -17.52 -52.78 65.94
C VAL A 141 -17.29 -51.40 65.32
N GLY A 142 -18.35 -50.87 64.71
CA GLY A 142 -18.43 -49.49 64.26
C GLY A 142 -18.42 -48.51 65.43
N SER A 143 -17.57 -47.49 65.33
CA SER A 143 -17.84 -46.14 65.82
C SER A 143 -16.72 -45.22 65.34
N THR A 144 -17.11 -44.00 64.96
CA THR A 144 -16.30 -42.82 64.60
C THR A 144 -15.19 -42.46 65.61
N VAL A 145 -15.11 -43.15 66.76
CA VAL A 145 -14.34 -42.77 67.95
C VAL A 145 -12.85 -43.19 67.90
N LYS A 146 -12.41 -44.11 67.01
CA LYS A 146 -10.99 -44.55 66.98
C LYS A 146 -10.02 -43.55 66.32
N TYR A 147 -10.49 -42.64 65.46
CA TYR A 147 -9.67 -41.65 64.77
C TYR A 147 -9.23 -40.48 65.68
N LEU A 148 -9.71 -40.44 66.93
CA LEU A 148 -9.35 -39.44 67.94
C LEU A 148 -8.64 -40.07 69.15
N SER A 149 -8.15 -41.30 69.02
CA SER A 149 -7.42 -41.96 70.11
C SER A 149 -6.12 -41.21 70.45
N PRO A 150 -5.67 -41.20 71.73
CA PRO A 150 -4.40 -40.57 72.11
C PRO A 150 -3.19 -41.12 71.33
N SER A 151 -3.25 -42.39 70.90
CA SER A 151 -2.25 -43.02 70.04
C SER A 151 -2.24 -42.44 68.63
N PHE A 152 -3.42 -42.20 68.04
CA PHE A 152 -3.56 -41.53 66.75
C PHE A 152 -3.15 -40.07 66.83
N GLU A 153 -3.56 -39.33 67.86
CA GLU A 153 -3.17 -37.93 68.04
C GLU A 153 -1.64 -37.80 68.23
N LYS A 154 -1.02 -38.70 69.01
CA LYS A 154 0.43 -38.76 69.19
C LYS A 154 1.15 -39.11 67.88
N TRP A 155 0.61 -40.04 67.10
CA TRP A 155 1.11 -40.40 65.77
C TRP A 155 1.02 -39.20 64.80
N TRP A 156 -0.17 -38.60 64.69
CA TRP A 156 -0.47 -37.45 63.86
C TRP A 156 0.39 -36.26 64.24
N ARG A 157 0.50 -35.91 65.52
CA ARG A 157 1.32 -34.78 65.97
C ARG A 157 2.81 -35.01 65.71
N LYS A 158 3.31 -36.23 65.94
CA LYS A 158 4.70 -36.60 65.65
C LYS A 158 5.00 -36.50 64.15
N ARG A 159 4.02 -36.79 63.28
CA ARG A 159 4.25 -36.89 61.84
C ARG A 159 3.79 -35.69 61.01
N MET A 160 2.81 -34.93 61.48
CA MET A 160 2.24 -33.79 60.75
C MET A 160 2.71 -32.45 61.33
N GLY A 161 3.37 -32.46 62.51
CA GLY A 161 3.90 -31.25 63.15
C GLY A 161 2.82 -30.28 63.67
N ARG A 162 1.54 -30.66 63.56
CA ARG A 162 0.36 -29.89 64.00
C ARG A 162 -0.63 -30.82 64.72
N LYS A 163 -1.53 -30.25 65.54
CA LYS A 163 -2.62 -31.01 66.18
C LYS A 163 -3.56 -31.56 65.10
N VAL A 164 -4.23 -32.67 65.38
CA VAL A 164 -5.34 -33.17 64.55
C VAL A 164 -6.43 -32.08 64.55
N ASP A 165 -6.90 -31.72 63.36
CA ASP A 165 -8.17 -31.00 63.25
C ASP A 165 -9.28 -32.05 63.40
N GLU A 166 -9.77 -32.17 64.63
CA GLU A 166 -10.72 -33.21 65.03
C GLU A 166 -12.03 -33.08 64.23
N GLN A 167 -12.44 -31.85 63.92
CA GLN A 167 -13.63 -31.56 63.13
C GLN A 167 -13.44 -31.97 61.67
N ALA A 168 -12.30 -31.61 61.06
CA ALA A 168 -12.01 -31.99 59.68
C ALA A 168 -11.94 -33.52 59.50
N VAL A 169 -11.36 -34.24 60.47
CA VAL A 169 -11.30 -35.72 60.46
C VAL A 169 -12.70 -36.33 60.59
N GLU A 170 -13.54 -35.82 61.50
CA GLU A 170 -14.92 -36.27 61.63
C GLU A 170 -15.74 -36.05 60.36
N ASP A 171 -15.55 -34.90 59.70
CA ASP A 171 -16.28 -34.57 58.50
C ASP A 171 -15.85 -35.45 57.33
N ILE A 172 -14.55 -35.72 57.16
CA ILE A 172 -14.03 -36.68 56.17
C ILE A 172 -14.61 -38.09 56.39
N VAL A 173 -14.73 -38.54 57.65
CA VAL A 173 -15.24 -39.88 57.96
C VAL A 173 -16.71 -40.06 57.56
N LYS A 174 -17.52 -38.99 57.63
CA LYS A 174 -18.94 -39.00 57.26
C LYS A 174 -19.17 -39.06 55.74
N LEU A 175 -18.17 -38.72 54.92
CA LEU A 175 -18.30 -38.71 53.46
C LEU A 175 -18.43 -40.13 52.89
N ASP A 176 -19.28 -40.25 51.87
CA ASP A 176 -19.36 -41.42 51.00
C ASP A 176 -18.03 -41.63 50.24
N PRO A 177 -17.39 -42.82 50.31
CA PRO A 177 -16.05 -43.04 49.76
C PRO A 177 -15.97 -43.05 48.22
N GLU A 178 -17.07 -43.33 47.53
CA GLU A 178 -17.06 -43.49 46.06
C GLU A 178 -17.45 -42.22 45.32
N ARG A 179 -18.24 -41.32 45.95
CA ARG A 179 -18.66 -40.05 45.34
C ARG A 179 -18.15 -38.85 46.11
N GLN A 180 -18.69 -38.61 47.31
CA GLN A 180 -18.44 -37.37 48.06
C GLN A 180 -16.96 -37.20 48.46
N LEU A 181 -16.29 -38.29 48.84
CA LEU A 181 -14.89 -38.24 49.25
C LEU A 181 -13.96 -37.93 48.08
N LEU A 182 -14.20 -38.53 46.90
CA LEU A 182 -13.43 -38.24 45.68
C LEU A 182 -13.56 -36.78 45.26
N ASP A 183 -14.78 -36.27 45.36
CA ASP A 183 -15.18 -34.89 45.10
C ASP A 183 -14.49 -33.87 46.03
N GLU A 184 -14.20 -34.27 47.27
CA GLU A 184 -13.55 -33.43 48.29
C GLU A 184 -12.02 -33.56 48.31
N LEU A 185 -11.43 -34.60 47.71
CA LEU A 185 -9.96 -34.76 47.66
C LEU A 185 -9.22 -33.51 47.15
N PRO A 186 -9.67 -32.80 46.09
CA PRO A 186 -9.04 -31.57 45.64
C PRO A 186 -9.03 -30.47 46.70
N SER A 187 -10.14 -30.31 47.44
CA SER A 187 -10.28 -29.32 48.51
C SER A 187 -9.32 -29.63 49.66
N LEU A 188 -9.31 -30.87 50.14
CA LEU A 188 -8.45 -31.32 51.24
C LEU A 188 -6.96 -31.18 50.89
N TRP A 189 -6.61 -31.50 49.64
CA TRP A 189 -5.25 -31.32 49.14
C TRP A 189 -4.85 -29.84 49.11
N ALA A 190 -5.73 -28.96 48.65
CA ALA A 190 -5.49 -27.52 48.62
C ALA A 190 -5.35 -26.93 50.04
N GLU A 191 -6.20 -27.36 50.97
CA GLU A 191 -6.15 -26.93 52.38
C GLU A 191 -4.83 -27.29 53.04
N ASP A 192 -4.33 -28.50 52.80
CA ASP A 192 -3.02 -28.90 53.28
C ASP A 192 -1.89 -28.07 52.68
N LEU A 193 -1.93 -27.78 51.38
CA LEU A 193 -0.93 -26.92 50.75
C LEU A 193 -1.00 -25.48 51.27
N ASN A 194 -2.20 -24.91 51.41
CA ASN A 194 -2.42 -23.57 51.94
C ASN A 194 -1.86 -23.46 53.36
N ALA A 195 -2.16 -24.44 54.21
CA ALA A 195 -1.64 -24.48 55.57
C ALA A 195 -0.11 -24.62 55.60
N ALA A 196 0.47 -25.40 54.69
CA ALA A 196 1.92 -25.54 54.58
C ALA A 196 2.60 -24.22 54.16
N VAL A 197 2.00 -23.45 53.24
CA VAL A 197 2.53 -22.15 52.79
C VAL A 197 2.41 -21.07 53.87
N ARG A 198 1.32 -21.07 54.64
CA ARG A 198 1.09 -20.14 55.76
C ARG A 198 1.94 -20.43 57.01
N ALA A 199 2.47 -21.64 57.14
CA ALA A 199 3.29 -22.01 58.29
C ALA A 199 4.57 -21.17 58.36
N ALA A 200 4.99 -20.81 59.59
CA ALA A 200 6.16 -19.95 59.80
C ALA A 200 7.48 -20.50 59.20
N GLU A 201 7.65 -21.82 59.20
CA GLU A 201 8.79 -22.52 58.60
C GLU A 201 8.50 -23.08 57.19
N GLY A 202 7.32 -22.76 56.64
CA GLY A 202 6.83 -23.21 55.35
C GLY A 202 7.48 -22.53 54.14
N PRO A 203 7.26 -23.06 52.92
CA PRO A 203 7.72 -22.42 51.70
C PRO A 203 6.91 -21.14 51.43
N ARG A 204 7.60 -20.01 51.24
CA ARG A 204 6.98 -18.72 50.89
C ARG A 204 6.35 -18.66 49.49
N ARG A 205 6.72 -19.58 48.61
CA ARG A 205 6.23 -19.67 47.23
C ARG A 205 6.19 -21.14 46.81
N VAL A 206 5.11 -21.52 46.13
CA VAL A 206 4.94 -22.83 45.50
C VAL A 206 4.42 -22.62 44.09
N ALA A 207 4.96 -23.35 43.11
CA ALA A 207 4.51 -23.30 41.72
C ALA A 207 3.93 -24.64 41.26
N LEU A 208 2.71 -24.63 40.74
CA LEU A 208 2.05 -25.80 40.17
C LEU A 208 1.93 -25.62 38.66
N PHE A 209 2.40 -26.62 37.92
CA PHE A 209 2.36 -26.64 36.46
C PHE A 209 1.41 -27.75 35.99
N PHE A 210 0.49 -27.41 35.10
CA PHE A 210 -0.45 -28.33 34.46
C PHE A 210 -0.29 -28.24 32.95
N ASP A 211 0.07 -29.34 32.29
CA ASP A 211 0.30 -29.37 30.85
C ASP A 211 -0.73 -30.23 30.13
N ALA A 212 -0.96 -29.93 28.86
CA ALA A 212 -1.89 -30.62 27.96
C ALA A 212 -3.34 -30.71 28.48
N HIS A 213 -3.92 -29.59 28.94
CA HIS A 213 -5.32 -29.55 29.43
C HIS A 213 -6.34 -30.13 28.42
N GLU A 214 -6.08 -30.07 27.12
CA GLU A 214 -6.93 -30.67 26.09
C GLU A 214 -7.12 -32.20 26.25
N ALA A 215 -6.26 -32.89 26.99
CA ALA A 215 -6.32 -34.34 27.18
C ALA A 215 -7.59 -34.83 27.92
N PHE A 216 -8.27 -33.93 28.64
CA PHE A 216 -9.58 -34.24 29.24
C PHE A 216 -10.66 -34.54 28.18
N TRP A 217 -10.49 -34.06 26.95
CA TRP A 217 -11.53 -34.14 25.92
C TRP A 217 -11.36 -35.34 24.97
N THR A 218 -10.18 -35.93 24.90
CA THR A 218 -9.78 -36.85 23.82
C THR A 218 -9.88 -38.35 24.12
N SER A 219 -9.98 -38.76 25.39
CA SER A 219 -9.78 -40.17 25.80
C SER A 219 -11.04 -40.98 26.17
N ARG A 220 -12.24 -40.37 26.18
CA ARG A 220 -13.52 -41.07 26.49
C ARG A 220 -14.67 -40.55 25.61
N ARG A 221 -15.59 -41.46 25.22
CA ARG A 221 -16.74 -41.25 24.30
C ARG A 221 -17.43 -39.87 24.46
N PRO A 222 -17.98 -39.29 23.39
CA PRO A 222 -18.62 -37.97 23.43
C PRO A 222 -19.79 -37.95 24.42
N LEU A 223 -19.81 -36.93 25.28
CA LEU A 223 -20.93 -36.59 26.16
C LEU A 223 -21.58 -35.30 25.64
N GLY A 224 -22.88 -35.12 25.84
CA GLY A 224 -23.56 -33.88 25.47
C GLY A 224 -23.11 -32.67 26.32
N ASP A 225 -23.44 -31.46 25.88
CA ASP A 225 -23.01 -30.19 26.50
C ASP A 225 -23.26 -30.11 28.01
N ALA A 226 -24.28 -30.80 28.53
CA ALA A 226 -24.59 -30.86 29.96
C ALA A 226 -23.50 -31.49 30.84
N LEU A 227 -22.57 -32.27 30.27
CA LEU A 227 -21.52 -33.00 30.98
C LEU A 227 -20.11 -32.52 30.59
N LEU A 228 -20.02 -31.39 29.86
CA LEU A 228 -18.74 -30.79 29.47
C LEU A 228 -17.89 -30.49 30.70
N HIS A 229 -18.48 -29.95 31.76
CA HIS A 229 -17.75 -29.49 32.94
C HIS A 229 -17.30 -30.61 33.88
N GLU A 230 -17.81 -31.85 33.75
CA GLU A 230 -17.49 -32.94 34.69
C GLU A 230 -16.04 -33.41 34.59
N ARG A 231 -15.40 -33.30 33.42
CA ARG A 231 -14.12 -33.99 33.14
C ARG A 231 -12.92 -33.36 33.82
N ASP A 232 -12.88 -32.02 33.87
CA ASP A 232 -11.82 -31.26 34.55
C ASP A 232 -12.30 -30.65 35.88
N GLU A 233 -13.47 -31.08 36.36
CA GLU A 233 -14.10 -30.53 37.56
C GLU A 233 -13.19 -30.57 38.78
N TRP A 234 -12.52 -31.69 39.01
CA TRP A 234 -11.61 -31.85 40.13
C TRP A 234 -10.47 -30.83 40.10
N LEU A 235 -9.98 -30.47 38.90
CA LEU A 235 -8.93 -29.48 38.72
C LEU A 235 -9.46 -28.07 39.03
N ARG A 236 -10.68 -27.77 38.60
CA ARG A 236 -11.35 -26.49 38.93
C ARG A 236 -11.59 -26.36 40.43
N ARG A 237 -12.09 -27.42 41.09
CA ARG A 237 -12.25 -27.49 42.55
C ARG A 237 -10.92 -27.28 43.28
N LEU A 238 -9.84 -27.92 42.81
CA LEU A 238 -8.48 -27.70 43.34
C LEU A 238 -8.09 -26.22 43.24
N VAL A 239 -8.13 -25.66 42.03
CA VAL A 239 -7.65 -24.28 41.76
C VAL A 239 -8.44 -23.24 42.55
N ARG A 240 -9.76 -23.40 42.68
CA ARG A 240 -10.62 -22.50 43.47
C ARG A 240 -10.22 -22.45 44.94
N ARG A 241 -9.74 -23.56 45.50
CA ARG A 241 -9.39 -23.69 46.92
C ARG A 241 -7.96 -23.26 47.23
N LEU A 242 -7.09 -23.06 46.23
CA LEU A 242 -5.71 -22.61 46.45
C LEU A 242 -5.66 -21.13 46.85
N ALA A 243 -4.97 -20.85 47.95
CA ALA A 243 -4.76 -19.50 48.46
C ALA A 243 -3.63 -18.79 47.70
N ARG A 244 -3.97 -18.27 46.51
CA ARG A 244 -3.03 -17.66 45.56
C ARG A 244 -2.28 -16.45 46.14
N GLU A 245 -2.94 -15.65 46.96
CA GLU A 245 -2.37 -14.47 47.63
C GLU A 245 -1.24 -14.83 48.60
N ASP A 246 -1.28 -16.03 49.18
CA ASP A 246 -0.26 -16.54 50.11
C ASP A 246 1.03 -16.99 49.38
N GLY A 247 1.03 -16.98 48.05
CA GLY A 247 2.21 -17.28 47.23
C GLY A 247 2.16 -18.59 46.44
N ILE A 248 0.97 -19.14 46.22
CA ILE A 248 0.77 -20.29 45.32
C ILE A 248 0.53 -19.77 43.90
N VAL A 249 1.43 -20.13 42.98
CA VAL A 249 1.35 -19.79 41.57
C VAL A 249 0.90 -21.01 40.79
N VAL A 250 -0.19 -20.87 40.04
CA VAL A 250 -0.68 -21.91 39.13
C VAL A 250 -0.43 -21.46 37.70
N VAL A 251 0.23 -22.33 36.93
CA VAL A 251 0.49 -22.17 35.51
C VAL A 251 -0.09 -23.38 34.80
N ALA A 252 -0.96 -23.18 33.82
CA ALA A 252 -1.46 -24.24 32.97
C ALA A 252 -1.17 -23.94 31.51
N ALA A 253 -1.16 -24.99 30.68
CA ALA A 253 -1.15 -24.86 29.24
C ALA A 253 -2.16 -25.81 28.59
N GLY A 254 -2.81 -25.32 27.54
CA GLY A 254 -3.76 -26.08 26.73
C GLY A 254 -3.77 -25.61 25.29
N GLN A 255 -4.54 -26.25 24.43
CA GLN A 255 -4.71 -25.78 23.05
C GLN A 255 -5.61 -24.54 22.97
N GLU A 256 -6.64 -24.49 23.80
CA GLU A 256 -7.66 -23.44 23.82
C GLU A 256 -7.80 -22.82 25.21
N PRO A 257 -8.32 -21.59 25.31
CA PRO A 257 -8.75 -21.03 26.58
C PRO A 257 -9.77 -21.96 27.28
N PRO A 258 -9.65 -22.19 28.59
CA PRO A 258 -10.57 -23.06 29.29
C PRO A 258 -11.93 -22.38 29.48
N ARG A 259 -13.03 -23.09 29.21
CA ARG A 259 -14.41 -22.63 29.45
C ARG A 259 -14.84 -22.69 30.92
N TRP A 260 -13.91 -22.41 31.84
CA TRP A 260 -14.18 -22.45 33.29
C TRP A 260 -15.12 -21.35 33.80
N PRO A 261 -15.21 -20.15 33.17
CA PRO A 261 -16.21 -19.14 33.54
C PRO A 261 -17.65 -19.56 33.22
N GLU A 262 -17.84 -20.56 32.36
CA GLU A 262 -19.17 -21.03 31.94
C GLU A 262 -19.67 -22.22 32.78
N ALA A 263 -18.85 -22.70 33.71
CA ALA A 263 -19.17 -23.90 34.48
C ALA A 263 -20.20 -23.62 35.60
N PRO A 264 -20.82 -24.67 36.18
CA PRO A 264 -21.75 -24.51 37.29
C PRO A 264 -21.16 -23.67 38.44
N TYR A 265 -21.98 -22.84 39.08
CA TYR A 265 -21.57 -21.83 40.07
C TYR A 265 -20.67 -22.36 41.20
N ASP A 266 -20.89 -23.60 41.64
CA ASP A 266 -20.11 -24.26 42.69
C ASP A 266 -18.69 -24.66 42.27
N THR A 267 -18.43 -24.75 40.96
CA THR A 267 -17.14 -25.16 40.38
C THR A 267 -16.57 -24.17 39.33
N GLU A 268 -17.29 -23.11 38.98
CA GLU A 268 -16.88 -21.97 38.16
C GLU A 268 -15.53 -21.34 38.58
N VAL A 269 -14.67 -21.04 37.62
CA VAL A 269 -13.50 -20.17 37.85
C VAL A 269 -13.71 -18.88 37.05
N PRO A 270 -14.01 -17.75 37.72
CA PRO A 270 -14.26 -16.48 37.03
C PRO A 270 -13.12 -16.04 36.12
N LEU A 271 -13.42 -15.34 35.04
CA LEU A 271 -12.40 -14.90 34.06
C LEU A 271 -11.33 -13.99 34.69
N GLU A 272 -11.69 -13.15 35.67
CA GLU A 272 -10.75 -12.31 36.44
C GLU A 272 -9.65 -13.09 37.19
N HIS A 273 -9.87 -14.39 37.39
CA HIS A 273 -8.92 -15.30 38.03
C HIS A 273 -8.00 -16.01 37.04
N LEU A 274 -8.22 -15.83 35.74
CA LEU A 274 -7.49 -16.44 34.63
C LEU A 274 -6.77 -15.35 33.84
N ASP A 275 -5.45 -15.46 33.80
CA ASP A 275 -4.58 -14.65 32.98
C ASP A 275 -4.25 -15.47 31.72
N LEU A 276 -5.03 -15.25 30.66
CA LEU A 276 -4.98 -15.99 29.40
C LEU A 276 -3.88 -15.42 28.51
N GLN A 277 -2.91 -16.26 28.15
CA GLN A 277 -1.72 -15.86 27.40
C GLN A 277 -1.62 -16.67 26.09
N PRO A 278 -1.89 -16.06 24.92
CA PRO A 278 -1.73 -16.75 23.64
C PRO A 278 -0.26 -16.99 23.32
N ILE A 279 0.07 -18.17 22.80
CA ILE A 279 1.39 -18.50 22.24
C ILE A 279 1.23 -18.65 20.72
N PRO A 280 1.56 -17.61 19.94
CA PRO A 280 1.45 -17.64 18.49
C PRO A 280 2.56 -18.49 17.83
N CYS A 281 2.46 -18.65 16.50
CA CYS A 281 3.60 -19.03 15.67
C CYS A 281 4.74 -17.99 15.78
N LEU A 282 5.95 -18.36 15.38
CA LEU A 282 7.07 -17.41 15.34
C LEU A 282 6.87 -16.43 14.20
N SER A 283 7.29 -15.18 14.39
CA SER A 283 7.52 -14.25 13.29
C SER A 283 8.69 -14.75 12.43
N ASP A 284 8.84 -14.23 11.21
CA ASP A 284 10.01 -14.51 10.37
C ASP A 284 11.32 -14.13 11.05
N GLU A 285 11.34 -12.97 11.69
CA GLU A 285 12.50 -12.48 12.43
C GLU A 285 12.84 -13.40 13.61
N ASP A 286 11.83 -13.83 14.38
CA ASP A 286 12.03 -14.75 15.50
C ASP A 286 12.44 -16.14 15.03
N ALA A 287 11.92 -16.60 13.89
CA ALA A 287 12.31 -17.86 13.28
C ALA A 287 13.77 -17.82 12.83
N GLU A 288 14.20 -16.76 12.14
CA GLU A 288 15.60 -16.55 11.76
C GLU A 288 16.50 -16.48 13.00
N ARG A 289 16.10 -15.72 14.02
CA ARG A 289 16.81 -15.65 15.31
C ARG A 289 16.90 -16.99 16.01
N CYS A 290 15.86 -17.83 15.92
CA CYS A 290 15.88 -19.20 16.43
C CYS A 290 16.89 -20.06 15.67
N VAL A 291 16.96 -19.95 14.34
CA VAL A 291 17.95 -20.66 13.51
C VAL A 291 19.37 -20.22 13.87
N GLU A 292 19.61 -18.92 14.02
CA GLU A 292 20.93 -18.39 14.42
C GLU A 292 21.38 -18.93 15.79
N LYS A 293 20.48 -18.91 16.78
CA LYS A 293 20.74 -19.51 18.10
C LYS A 293 21.01 -21.00 17.98
N ALA A 294 20.30 -21.73 17.12
CA ALA A 294 20.54 -23.14 16.89
C ALA A 294 21.93 -23.40 16.28
N MET A 295 22.37 -22.59 15.31
CA MET A 295 23.72 -22.69 14.72
C MET A 295 24.84 -22.42 15.74
N ALA A 296 24.59 -21.54 16.71
CA ALA A 296 25.52 -21.28 17.79
C ALA A 296 25.67 -22.50 18.72
N VAL A 297 24.56 -23.18 19.04
CA VAL A 297 24.49 -24.28 20.00
C VAL A 297 24.84 -25.64 19.39
N PHE A 298 24.48 -25.90 18.13
CA PHE A 298 24.62 -27.20 17.47
C PHE A 298 25.62 -27.13 16.30
N PRO A 299 26.87 -27.60 16.48
CA PRO A 299 27.90 -27.54 15.44
C PRO A 299 27.53 -28.28 14.15
N ALA A 300 26.73 -29.34 14.24
CA ALA A 300 26.33 -30.21 13.12
C ALA A 300 25.54 -29.49 12.02
N ILE A 301 24.81 -28.41 12.35
CA ILE A 301 24.01 -27.63 11.40
C ILE A 301 24.70 -26.33 10.97
N ARG A 302 25.75 -25.90 11.70
CA ARG A 302 26.40 -24.59 11.49
C ARG A 302 26.98 -24.44 10.09
N GLY A 303 27.59 -25.49 9.58
CA GLY A 303 28.24 -25.46 8.28
C GLY A 303 27.28 -25.45 7.11
N ALA A 304 26.20 -26.25 7.18
CA ALA A 304 25.16 -26.28 6.15
C ALA A 304 24.36 -24.96 6.13
N LEU A 305 23.93 -24.48 7.30
CA LEU A 305 23.12 -23.25 7.42
C LEU A 305 23.94 -21.95 7.30
N ALA A 306 25.24 -22.05 7.02
CA ALA A 306 26.03 -20.89 6.59
C ALA A 306 25.57 -20.37 5.22
N ASP A 307 24.99 -21.23 4.37
CA ASP A 307 24.31 -20.83 3.15
C ASP A 307 23.01 -20.05 3.48
N PRO A 308 22.93 -18.75 3.13
CA PRO A 308 21.72 -17.96 3.34
C PRO A 308 20.49 -18.51 2.63
N GLN A 309 20.67 -19.16 1.48
CA GLN A 309 19.55 -19.69 0.70
C GLN A 309 18.95 -20.93 1.35
N LEU A 310 19.77 -21.88 1.81
CA LEU A 310 19.28 -23.02 2.58
C LEU A 310 18.55 -22.59 3.86
N ARG A 311 19.08 -21.59 4.58
CA ARG A 311 18.42 -21.03 5.77
C ARG A 311 17.05 -20.44 5.45
N ARG A 312 16.92 -19.67 4.36
CA ARG A 312 15.62 -19.17 3.90
C ARG A 312 14.66 -20.31 3.55
N ASN A 313 15.14 -21.35 2.88
CA ASN A 313 14.31 -22.51 2.53
C ASN A 313 13.82 -23.27 3.77
N VAL A 314 14.65 -23.40 4.81
CA VAL A 314 14.26 -24.01 6.09
C VAL A 314 13.13 -23.23 6.77
N VAL A 315 13.26 -21.90 6.84
CA VAL A 315 12.22 -21.03 7.42
C VAL A 315 10.95 -21.05 6.57
N ALA A 316 11.09 -20.88 5.25
CA ALA A 316 9.97 -20.92 4.30
C ALA A 316 9.23 -22.27 4.32
N THR A 317 9.93 -23.38 4.52
CA THR A 317 9.30 -24.71 4.62
C THR A 317 8.43 -24.83 5.87
N ALA A 318 8.85 -24.21 6.97
CA ALA A 318 8.12 -24.20 8.24
C ALA A 318 7.05 -23.10 8.33
N ARG A 319 6.98 -22.22 7.31
CA ARG A 319 5.95 -21.19 7.19
C ARG A 319 4.58 -21.83 7.00
N VAL A 320 3.64 -21.41 7.83
CA VAL A 320 2.25 -21.84 7.75
C VAL A 320 1.34 -20.72 7.24
N ALA A 321 1.67 -19.46 7.47
CA ALA A 321 1.02 -18.31 6.83
C ALA A 321 2.04 -17.19 6.61
N ASP A 322 1.65 -16.11 5.92
CA ASP A 322 2.53 -14.95 5.72
C ASP A 322 3.01 -14.39 7.07
N GLY A 323 4.32 -14.30 7.24
CA GLY A 323 4.96 -13.92 8.49
C GLY A 323 4.85 -14.92 9.65
N GLU A 324 4.17 -16.07 9.48
CA GLU A 324 3.96 -17.06 10.55
C GLU A 324 4.70 -18.38 10.31
N VAL A 325 5.65 -18.70 11.19
CA VAL A 325 6.47 -19.90 11.13
C VAL A 325 6.14 -20.84 12.30
N HIS A 326 5.76 -22.08 11.99
CA HIS A 326 5.34 -23.03 13.01
C HIS A 326 6.55 -23.60 13.79
N PRO A 327 6.64 -23.41 15.13
CA PRO A 327 7.86 -23.73 15.89
C PRO A 327 8.28 -25.20 15.83
N LEU A 328 7.32 -26.13 15.98
CA LEU A 328 7.61 -27.56 15.87
C LEU A 328 8.05 -27.92 14.46
N TYR A 329 7.47 -27.30 13.42
CA TYR A 329 7.84 -27.65 12.06
C TYR A 329 9.24 -27.14 11.72
N LEU A 330 9.58 -25.93 12.17
CA LEU A 330 10.93 -25.37 12.06
C LEU A 330 11.96 -26.28 12.72
N ARG A 331 11.65 -26.79 13.92
CA ARG A 331 12.51 -27.78 14.58
C ARG A 331 12.70 -29.05 13.74
N LEU A 332 11.63 -29.62 13.19
CA LEU A 332 11.72 -30.82 12.35
C LEU A 332 12.55 -30.56 11.09
N CYS A 333 12.47 -29.36 10.52
CA CYS A 333 13.32 -28.92 9.40
C CYS A 333 14.80 -28.85 9.79
N LEU A 334 15.11 -28.30 10.97
CA LEU A 334 16.48 -28.28 11.50
C LEU A 334 17.02 -29.70 11.78
N GLU A 335 16.17 -30.63 12.21
CA GLU A 335 16.55 -32.04 12.39
C GLU A 335 16.93 -32.71 11.05
N ILE A 336 16.28 -32.36 9.93
CA ILE A 336 16.67 -32.84 8.59
C ILE A 336 18.08 -32.37 8.25
N VAL A 337 18.34 -31.07 8.39
CA VAL A 337 19.67 -30.50 8.11
C VAL A 337 20.73 -31.12 9.03
N SER A 338 20.41 -31.32 10.31
CA SER A 338 21.33 -31.97 11.25
C SER A 338 21.65 -33.41 10.91
N THR A 339 20.72 -34.14 10.29
CA THR A 339 20.90 -35.55 9.92
C THR A 339 21.67 -35.68 8.60
N ALA A 340 21.47 -34.75 7.66
CA ALA A 340 22.13 -34.74 6.36
C ALA A 340 23.54 -34.11 6.39
N GLY A 341 23.83 -33.23 7.36
CA GLY A 341 25.15 -32.59 7.49
C GLY A 341 25.45 -31.60 6.35
N HIS A 342 26.72 -31.49 5.94
CA HIS A 342 27.19 -30.57 4.90
C HIS A 342 26.75 -30.93 3.47
N GLU A 343 26.13 -32.08 3.26
CA GLU A 343 25.83 -32.60 1.92
C GLU A 343 24.51 -32.05 1.34
N ILE A 344 23.65 -31.44 2.15
CA ILE A 344 22.35 -30.93 1.70
C ILE A 344 22.43 -29.45 1.30
N ASP A 345 22.15 -29.16 0.04
CA ASP A 345 22.01 -27.79 -0.47
C ASP A 345 20.55 -27.30 -0.42
N ALA A 346 20.34 -26.02 -0.72
CA ALA A 346 19.03 -25.38 -0.68
C ALA A 346 17.97 -26.06 -1.57
N HIS A 347 18.37 -26.54 -2.75
CA HIS A 347 17.49 -27.19 -3.72
C HIS A 347 17.14 -28.62 -3.30
N GLN A 348 18.14 -29.36 -2.82
CA GLN A 348 17.96 -30.72 -2.28
C GLN A 348 17.08 -30.73 -1.04
N PHE A 349 17.17 -29.71 -0.18
CA PHE A 349 16.29 -29.58 0.98
C PHE A 349 14.83 -29.38 0.57
N ALA A 350 14.56 -28.48 -0.38
CA ALA A 350 13.21 -28.16 -0.84
C ALA A 350 12.48 -29.37 -1.47
N THR A 351 13.24 -30.24 -2.14
CA THR A 351 12.72 -31.43 -2.86
C THR A 351 12.89 -32.74 -2.08
N SER A 352 13.36 -32.67 -0.83
CA SER A 352 13.75 -33.84 -0.06
C SER A 352 12.55 -34.71 0.35
N PRO A 353 12.60 -36.03 0.11
CA PRO A 353 11.66 -36.98 0.71
C PRO A 353 11.64 -36.92 2.24
N ALA A 354 12.70 -36.42 2.89
CA ALA A 354 12.73 -36.22 4.34
C ALA A 354 11.81 -35.06 4.78
N ALA A 355 11.71 -34.00 4.00
CA ALA A 355 10.80 -32.88 4.28
C ALA A 355 9.33 -33.32 4.23
N VAL A 356 8.98 -34.16 3.25
CA VAL A 356 7.66 -34.81 3.13
C VAL A 356 7.38 -35.73 4.32
N ARG A 357 8.35 -36.58 4.73
CA ARG A 357 8.20 -37.42 5.93
C ARG A 357 7.98 -36.60 7.21
N LYS A 358 8.69 -35.49 7.38
CA LYS A 358 8.52 -34.62 8.56
C LYS A 358 7.20 -33.84 8.53
N ALA A 359 6.67 -33.50 7.36
CA ALA A 359 5.30 -33.00 7.21
C ALA A 359 4.28 -34.05 7.70
N ALA A 360 4.48 -35.32 7.35
CA ALA A 360 3.67 -36.43 7.83
C ALA A 360 3.79 -36.64 9.35
N ASP A 361 4.98 -36.48 9.94
CA ASP A 361 5.19 -36.53 11.39
C ASP A 361 4.39 -35.42 12.11
N LEU A 362 4.37 -34.21 11.55
CA LEU A 362 3.59 -33.09 12.09
C LEU A 362 2.09 -33.41 12.06
N LEU A 363 1.56 -33.84 10.91
CA LEU A 363 0.16 -34.23 10.78
C LEU A 363 -0.22 -35.40 11.70
N THR A 364 0.66 -36.40 11.84
CA THR A 364 0.47 -37.52 12.77
C THR A 364 0.31 -37.03 14.22
N ARG A 365 1.07 -36.00 14.61
CA ARG A 365 0.95 -35.40 15.95
C ARG A 365 -0.32 -34.57 16.10
N LEU A 366 -0.70 -33.80 15.09
CA LEU A 366 -1.94 -33.01 15.09
C LEU A 366 -3.17 -33.91 15.11
N PHE A 367 -3.13 -35.03 14.40
CA PHE A 367 -4.21 -36.02 14.31
C PHE A 367 -4.12 -37.14 15.35
N ARG A 368 -3.19 -37.05 16.31
CA ARG A 368 -2.94 -38.12 17.30
C ARG A 368 -4.20 -38.57 18.03
N TYR A 369 -5.15 -37.65 18.21
CA TYR A 369 -6.40 -37.87 18.93
C TYR A 369 -7.63 -37.77 18.02
N THR A 370 -7.46 -37.96 16.71
CA THR A 370 -8.51 -37.84 15.70
C THR A 370 -8.75 -39.19 15.00
N ASP A 371 -9.99 -39.65 15.04
CA ASP A 371 -10.43 -40.89 14.35
C ASP A 371 -10.33 -40.74 12.82
N GLU A 372 -10.30 -41.87 12.11
CA GLU A 372 -10.07 -41.91 10.65
C GLU A 372 -11.15 -41.17 9.84
N GLU A 373 -12.41 -41.24 10.28
CA GLU A 373 -13.54 -40.58 9.64
C GLU A 373 -13.40 -39.06 9.69
N VAL A 374 -12.98 -38.53 10.85
CA VAL A 374 -12.76 -37.10 11.04
C VAL A 374 -11.49 -36.66 10.30
N ARG A 375 -10.44 -37.50 10.27
CA ARG A 375 -9.21 -37.22 9.52
C ARG A 375 -9.47 -37.08 8.03
N SER A 376 -10.28 -37.97 7.45
CA SER A 376 -10.68 -37.90 6.05
C SER A 376 -11.45 -36.61 5.75
N ALA A 377 -12.41 -36.24 6.62
CA ALA A 377 -13.11 -34.97 6.50
C ALA A 377 -12.18 -33.75 6.53
N VAL A 378 -11.21 -33.73 7.46
CA VAL A 378 -10.21 -32.65 7.56
C VAL A 378 -9.35 -32.55 6.29
N ARG A 379 -8.88 -33.68 5.76
CA ARG A 379 -8.06 -33.73 4.53
C ARG A 379 -8.81 -33.15 3.33
N ALA A 380 -10.10 -33.48 3.17
CA ALA A 380 -10.93 -32.94 2.09
C ALA A 380 -11.26 -31.45 2.30
N LEU A 381 -11.67 -31.07 3.51
CA LEU A 381 -12.05 -29.69 3.83
C LEU A 381 -10.86 -28.72 3.87
N ALA A 382 -9.63 -29.25 3.99
CA ALA A 382 -8.41 -28.46 3.83
C ALA A 382 -8.27 -27.86 2.42
N ALA A 383 -9.06 -28.29 1.43
CA ALA A 383 -9.13 -27.65 0.13
C ALA A 383 -9.86 -26.31 0.18
N CYS A 384 -10.85 -26.13 1.07
CA CYS A 384 -11.77 -24.99 1.05
C CYS A 384 -11.18 -23.75 1.73
N ARG A 385 -11.21 -22.55 1.12
CA ARG A 385 -10.86 -21.30 1.84
C ARG A 385 -11.79 -21.04 3.03
N ALA A 386 -13.07 -21.37 2.85
CA ALA A 386 -14.06 -21.51 3.91
C ALA A 386 -15.04 -22.63 3.56
N PHE A 387 -15.58 -23.31 4.57
CA PHE A 387 -16.59 -24.34 4.41
C PHE A 387 -17.70 -24.18 5.46
N ASP A 388 -18.87 -24.70 5.12
CA ASP A 388 -20.01 -24.82 6.01
C ASP A 388 -20.48 -26.28 6.06
N ARG A 389 -21.62 -26.49 6.73
CA ARG A 389 -22.23 -27.82 6.84
C ARG A 389 -22.60 -28.39 5.48
N GLU A 390 -23.03 -27.57 4.52
CA GLU A 390 -23.45 -28.02 3.19
C GLU A 390 -22.26 -28.58 2.40
N ILE A 391 -21.16 -27.81 2.35
CA ILE A 391 -19.91 -28.24 1.70
C ILE A 391 -19.37 -29.52 2.34
N TYR A 392 -19.42 -29.64 3.68
CA TYR A 392 -19.01 -30.86 4.39
C TYR A 392 -19.80 -32.10 3.95
N PHE A 393 -21.12 -32.03 3.94
CA PHE A 393 -21.95 -33.17 3.52
C PHE A 393 -21.78 -33.48 2.04
N GLN A 394 -21.60 -32.46 1.21
CA GLN A 394 -21.39 -32.64 -0.21
C GLN A 394 -20.08 -33.37 -0.51
N LEU A 395 -18.95 -32.85 0.00
CA LEU A 395 -17.64 -33.46 -0.22
C LEU A 395 -17.60 -34.89 0.31
N GLY A 396 -18.26 -35.17 1.43
CA GLY A 396 -18.34 -36.54 1.95
C GLY A 396 -19.07 -37.50 1.03
N ARG A 397 -20.17 -37.07 0.38
CA ARG A 397 -20.87 -37.89 -0.62
C ARG A 397 -20.04 -38.09 -1.88
N GLU A 398 -19.35 -37.06 -2.35
CA GLU A 398 -18.60 -37.11 -3.62
C GLU A 398 -17.26 -37.84 -3.49
N LEU A 399 -16.60 -37.73 -2.33
CA LEU A 399 -15.29 -38.32 -2.07
C LEU A 399 -15.36 -39.61 -1.24
N GLY A 400 -16.55 -39.99 -0.75
CA GLY A 400 -16.80 -41.29 -0.12
C GLY A 400 -16.34 -41.42 1.33
N PHE A 401 -16.22 -40.32 2.09
CA PHE A 401 -15.93 -40.38 3.53
C PHE A 401 -17.18 -40.24 4.39
N ALA A 402 -17.13 -40.78 5.62
CA ALA A 402 -18.29 -40.81 6.51
C ALA A 402 -18.74 -39.40 6.94
N VAL A 403 -20.03 -39.11 6.74
CA VAL A 403 -20.63 -37.82 7.11
C VAL A 403 -21.80 -37.98 8.06
N SER A 404 -21.81 -37.18 9.13
CA SER A 404 -22.95 -37.04 10.03
C SER A 404 -22.89 -35.71 10.79
N SER A 405 -24.02 -35.27 11.35
CA SER A 405 -24.07 -34.06 12.18
C SER A 405 -23.19 -34.18 13.43
N ALA A 406 -23.08 -35.39 13.99
CA ALA A 406 -22.22 -35.66 15.14
C ALA A 406 -20.73 -35.53 14.76
N LEU A 407 -20.33 -36.07 13.61
CA LEU A 407 -18.96 -35.93 13.10
C LEU A 407 -18.62 -34.49 12.74
N PHE A 408 -19.56 -33.74 12.16
CA PHE A 408 -19.38 -32.31 11.91
C PHE A 408 -19.14 -31.54 13.21
N THR A 409 -19.96 -31.78 14.25
CA THR A 409 -19.78 -31.14 15.57
C THR A 409 -18.42 -31.47 16.17
N ARG A 410 -17.98 -32.72 16.08
CA ARG A 410 -16.64 -33.14 16.53
C ARG A 410 -15.52 -32.48 15.74
N LEU A 411 -15.70 -32.31 14.43
CA LEU A 411 -14.73 -31.63 13.57
C LEU A 411 -14.55 -30.17 13.97
N LEU A 412 -15.65 -29.46 14.30
CA LEU A 412 -15.59 -28.06 14.74
C LEU A 412 -14.91 -27.86 16.11
N GLN A 413 -14.75 -28.93 16.90
CA GLN A 413 -14.03 -28.92 18.18
C GLN A 413 -12.51 -29.15 18.00
N LEU A 414 -12.03 -29.29 16.76
CA LEU A 414 -10.61 -29.45 16.51
C LEU A 414 -9.91 -28.09 16.57
N PRO A 415 -8.73 -28.01 17.20
CA PRO A 415 -8.02 -26.75 17.48
C PRO A 415 -7.52 -26.02 16.22
N PHE A 416 -7.45 -26.74 15.10
CA PHE A 416 -7.05 -26.22 13.79
C PHE A 416 -8.26 -25.98 12.88
N VAL A 417 -9.49 -26.03 13.40
CA VAL A 417 -10.70 -25.62 12.70
C VAL A 417 -11.14 -24.30 13.30
N VAL A 418 -10.99 -23.22 12.54
CA VAL A 418 -11.22 -21.86 13.03
C VAL A 418 -12.38 -21.20 12.28
N PRO A 419 -13.15 -20.30 12.90
CA PRO A 419 -14.16 -19.52 12.19
C PRO A 419 -13.55 -18.76 11.00
N ALA A 420 -14.26 -18.73 9.88
CA ALA A 420 -13.88 -17.96 8.70
C ALA A 420 -14.65 -16.62 8.69
N GLY A 421 -14.00 -15.52 9.09
CA GLY A 421 -14.60 -14.18 9.14
C GLY A 421 -15.32 -13.87 10.47
N SER A 422 -16.23 -12.88 10.46
CA SER A 422 -17.07 -12.57 11.62
C SER A 422 -18.02 -13.72 11.92
N SER A 423 -18.18 -14.05 13.19
CA SER A 423 -18.83 -15.25 13.73
C SER A 423 -20.31 -15.45 13.35
N GLU A 424 -20.92 -14.50 12.63
CA GLU A 424 -22.34 -14.49 12.25
C GLU A 424 -22.68 -15.46 11.10
N GLY A 425 -21.70 -15.93 10.34
CA GLY A 425 -21.92 -16.71 9.10
C GLY A 425 -21.89 -18.24 9.20
N GLY A 426 -21.51 -18.82 10.35
CA GLY A 426 -21.42 -20.28 10.51
C GLY A 426 -20.43 -20.99 9.56
N ARG A 427 -19.43 -20.25 9.04
CA ARG A 427 -18.37 -20.77 8.16
C ARG A 427 -17.07 -20.98 8.92
N PHE A 428 -16.32 -22.00 8.50
CA PHE A 428 -15.10 -22.44 9.16
C PHE A 428 -13.98 -22.63 8.13
N ARG A 429 -12.73 -22.62 8.56
CA ARG A 429 -11.58 -22.97 7.74
C ARG A 429 -10.66 -23.93 8.51
N ILE A 430 -10.01 -24.82 7.77
CA ILE A 430 -8.88 -25.58 8.31
C ILE A 430 -7.68 -24.62 8.39
N HIS A 431 -6.93 -24.64 9.48
CA HIS A 431 -5.75 -23.79 9.66
C HIS A 431 -4.60 -24.27 8.76
N ASP A 432 -3.77 -23.34 8.29
CA ASP A 432 -2.71 -23.64 7.33
C ASP A 432 -1.60 -24.55 7.88
N VAL A 433 -1.51 -24.67 9.20
CA VAL A 433 -0.69 -25.69 9.90
C VAL A 433 -1.02 -27.12 9.47
N VAL A 434 -2.23 -27.37 8.98
CA VAL A 434 -2.66 -28.65 8.40
C VAL A 434 -2.63 -28.59 6.87
N ARG A 435 -3.11 -27.50 6.26
CA ARG A 435 -3.21 -27.36 4.79
C ARG A 435 -1.85 -27.40 4.10
N SER A 436 -0.86 -26.66 4.62
CA SER A 436 0.48 -26.57 4.03
C SER A 436 1.19 -27.93 3.98
N PRO A 437 1.25 -28.72 5.09
CA PRO A 437 1.75 -30.10 5.05
C PRO A 437 1.00 -31.01 4.08
N LEU A 438 -0.34 -30.94 4.01
CA LEU A 438 -1.13 -31.78 3.10
C LEU A 438 -0.85 -31.47 1.62
N ARG A 439 -0.72 -30.19 1.26
CA ARG A 439 -0.32 -29.77 -0.10
C ARG A 439 1.06 -30.33 -0.46
N ARG A 440 2.04 -30.14 0.43
CA ARG A 440 3.41 -30.64 0.24
C ARG A 440 3.49 -32.16 0.09
N MET A 441 2.60 -32.89 0.75
CA MET A 441 2.51 -34.34 0.65
C MET A 441 1.76 -34.83 -0.59
N ALA A 442 1.22 -33.93 -1.43
CA ALA A 442 0.34 -34.25 -2.56
C ALA A 442 -0.81 -35.18 -2.13
N ASP A 443 -1.48 -34.83 -1.03
CA ASP A 443 -2.54 -35.65 -0.46
C ASP A 443 -3.67 -35.91 -1.49
N GLU A 444 -3.94 -37.19 -1.78
CA GLU A 444 -4.90 -37.60 -2.82
C GLU A 444 -6.33 -37.10 -2.56
N LEU A 445 -6.75 -37.06 -1.29
CA LEU A 445 -8.09 -36.63 -0.93
C LEU A 445 -8.22 -35.11 -1.05
N LEU A 446 -7.18 -34.37 -0.67
CA LEU A 446 -7.09 -32.93 -0.88
C LEU A 446 -7.14 -32.58 -2.37
N ALA A 447 -6.32 -33.24 -3.19
CA ALA A 447 -6.30 -33.02 -4.65
C ALA A 447 -7.65 -33.33 -5.30
N SER A 448 -8.29 -34.43 -4.88
CA SER A 448 -9.64 -34.79 -5.35
C SER A 448 -10.68 -33.75 -4.92
N ALA A 449 -10.57 -33.20 -3.71
CA ALA A 449 -11.47 -32.15 -3.24
C ALA A 449 -11.31 -30.86 -4.06
N HIS A 450 -10.08 -30.44 -4.38
CA HIS A 450 -9.82 -29.31 -5.27
C HIS A 450 -10.49 -29.50 -6.64
N ALA A 451 -10.33 -30.67 -7.26
CA ALA A 451 -10.94 -30.96 -8.57
C ALA A 451 -12.47 -30.91 -8.53
N ARG A 452 -13.10 -31.43 -7.47
CA ARG A 452 -14.57 -31.40 -7.32
C ARG A 452 -15.10 -30.00 -7.08
N LEU A 453 -14.43 -29.23 -6.21
CA LEU A 453 -14.83 -27.87 -5.90
C LEU A 453 -14.63 -26.94 -7.10
N GLU A 454 -13.52 -27.08 -7.84
CA GLU A 454 -13.27 -26.32 -9.07
C GLU A 454 -14.39 -26.51 -10.08
N ALA A 455 -14.73 -27.77 -10.42
CA ALA A 455 -15.77 -28.08 -11.39
C ALA A 455 -17.13 -27.46 -11.02
N ARG A 456 -17.50 -27.55 -9.74
CA ARG A 456 -18.75 -27.00 -9.21
C ARG A 456 -18.78 -25.47 -9.25
N TYR A 457 -17.76 -24.83 -8.71
CA TYR A 457 -17.70 -23.37 -8.69
C TYR A 457 -17.59 -22.81 -10.11
N ARG A 458 -16.95 -23.54 -11.04
CA ARG A 458 -16.91 -23.18 -12.46
C ARG A 458 -18.29 -23.22 -13.11
N GLU A 459 -19.11 -24.21 -12.78
CA GLU A 459 -20.50 -24.29 -13.27
C GLU A 459 -21.33 -23.10 -12.76
N ASN A 460 -21.23 -22.77 -11.46
CA ASN A 460 -21.90 -21.61 -10.88
C ASN A 460 -21.40 -20.28 -11.49
N ALA A 461 -20.09 -20.17 -11.75
CA ALA A 461 -19.52 -19.00 -12.41
C ALA A 461 -20.09 -18.81 -13.83
N ARG A 462 -20.30 -19.89 -14.58
CA ARG A 462 -20.98 -19.85 -15.90
C ARG A 462 -22.43 -19.41 -15.80
N ALA A 463 -23.08 -19.63 -14.65
CA ALA A 463 -24.42 -19.13 -14.35
C ALA A 463 -24.43 -17.66 -13.87
N GLY A 464 -23.27 -16.99 -13.82
CA GLY A 464 -23.13 -15.57 -13.47
C GLY A 464 -22.74 -15.29 -12.02
N ASP A 465 -22.44 -16.30 -11.21
CA ASP A 465 -21.98 -16.11 -9.82
C ASP A 465 -20.48 -15.76 -9.77
N ARG A 466 -20.20 -14.49 -9.47
CA ARG A 466 -18.83 -13.97 -9.38
C ARG A 466 -18.08 -14.41 -8.13
N ALA A 467 -18.77 -14.68 -7.02
CA ALA A 467 -18.12 -15.24 -5.84
C ALA A 467 -17.66 -16.68 -6.12
N ALA A 468 -18.46 -17.44 -6.88
CA ALA A 468 -18.05 -18.74 -7.39
C ALA A 468 -16.86 -18.65 -8.35
N LEU A 469 -16.77 -17.61 -9.19
CA LEU A 469 -15.60 -17.41 -10.05
C LEU A 469 -14.29 -17.28 -9.25
N LEU A 470 -14.29 -16.54 -8.12
CA LEU A 470 -13.12 -16.44 -7.24
C LEU A 470 -12.68 -17.80 -6.70
N GLU A 471 -13.63 -18.60 -6.21
CA GLU A 471 -13.34 -19.92 -5.68
C GLU A 471 -12.90 -20.90 -6.79
N ALA A 472 -13.44 -20.76 -8.00
CA ALA A 472 -13.00 -21.54 -9.15
C ALA A 472 -11.56 -21.23 -9.55
N ILE A 473 -11.17 -19.94 -9.60
CA ILE A 473 -9.81 -19.49 -9.86
C ILE A 473 -8.86 -20.00 -8.77
N TYR A 474 -9.25 -19.87 -7.50
CA TYR A 474 -8.48 -20.41 -6.38
C TYR A 474 -8.20 -21.91 -6.54
N HIS A 475 -9.23 -22.71 -6.76
CA HIS A 475 -9.05 -24.16 -6.89
C HIS A 475 -8.30 -24.54 -8.18
N ALA A 476 -8.49 -23.82 -9.28
CA ALA A 476 -7.68 -24.01 -10.48
C ALA A 476 -6.19 -23.74 -10.19
N ASN A 477 -5.88 -22.69 -9.42
CA ASN A 477 -4.52 -22.39 -8.98
C ASN A 477 -3.92 -23.48 -8.08
N GLN A 478 -4.70 -24.06 -7.16
CA GLN A 478 -4.20 -25.14 -6.31
C GLN A 478 -3.99 -26.47 -7.08
N ILE A 479 -4.60 -26.63 -8.25
CA ILE A 479 -4.39 -27.78 -9.15
C ILE A 479 -3.20 -27.52 -10.10
N ASP A 480 -3.18 -26.33 -10.69
CA ASP A 480 -2.15 -25.83 -11.58
C ASP A 480 -2.01 -24.31 -11.36
N TRP A 481 -0.93 -23.94 -10.67
CA TRP A 481 -0.74 -22.57 -10.25
C TRP A 481 -0.59 -21.60 -11.42
N THR A 482 0.01 -22.06 -12.53
CA THR A 482 0.23 -21.24 -13.73
C THR A 482 -1.09 -20.93 -14.43
N ARG A 483 -1.95 -21.95 -14.60
CA ARG A 483 -3.29 -21.78 -15.15
C ARG A 483 -4.12 -20.86 -14.27
N GLY A 484 -4.17 -21.10 -12.96
CA GLY A 484 -4.99 -20.30 -12.06
C GLY A 484 -4.55 -18.85 -11.95
N LEU A 485 -3.23 -18.58 -11.98
CA LEU A 485 -2.71 -17.22 -12.00
C LEU A 485 -3.02 -16.49 -13.32
N SER A 486 -2.92 -17.19 -14.46
CA SER A 486 -3.31 -16.64 -15.76
C SER A 486 -4.80 -16.30 -15.82
N GLU A 487 -5.66 -17.19 -15.30
CA GLU A 487 -7.10 -16.91 -15.16
C GLU A 487 -7.36 -15.70 -14.24
N TRP A 488 -6.64 -15.61 -13.11
CA TRP A 488 -6.74 -14.46 -12.20
C TRP A 488 -6.36 -13.16 -12.90
N GLU A 489 -5.24 -13.12 -13.61
CA GLU A 489 -4.73 -11.92 -14.28
C GLU A 489 -5.68 -11.43 -15.38
N SER A 490 -6.16 -12.36 -16.21
CA SER A 490 -7.13 -12.06 -17.26
C SER A 490 -8.42 -11.48 -16.68
N THR A 491 -8.96 -12.14 -15.65
CA THR A 491 -10.18 -11.67 -14.95
C THR A 491 -9.94 -10.32 -14.28
N PHE A 492 -8.77 -10.11 -13.65
CA PHE A 492 -8.45 -8.86 -12.98
C PHE A 492 -8.37 -7.70 -13.99
N THR A 493 -7.72 -7.92 -15.13
CA THR A 493 -7.60 -6.91 -16.19
C THR A 493 -8.97 -6.51 -16.73
N GLU A 494 -9.81 -7.49 -17.08
CA GLU A 494 -11.19 -7.25 -17.56
C GLU A 494 -12.02 -6.46 -16.54
N VAL A 495 -11.97 -6.84 -15.26
CA VAL A 495 -12.78 -6.21 -14.20
C VAL A 495 -12.30 -4.78 -13.88
N VAL A 496 -11.00 -4.52 -14.01
CA VAL A 496 -10.44 -3.16 -13.91
C VAL A 496 -10.98 -2.29 -15.04
N GLU A 497 -11.02 -2.80 -16.27
CA GLU A 497 -11.57 -2.10 -17.43
C GLU A 497 -13.09 -1.88 -17.32
N GLU A 498 -13.83 -2.83 -16.73
CA GLU A 498 -15.24 -2.64 -16.38
C GLU A 498 -15.49 -1.62 -15.25
N GLY A 499 -14.45 -1.16 -14.55
CA GLY A 499 -14.56 -0.21 -13.44
C GLY A 499 -15.18 -0.79 -12.15
N ARG A 500 -15.11 -2.11 -11.94
CA ARG A 500 -15.77 -2.76 -10.80
C ARG A 500 -14.86 -2.95 -9.59
N HIS A 501 -14.70 -1.89 -8.81
CA HIS A 501 -13.71 -1.83 -7.72
C HIS A 501 -13.91 -2.86 -6.60
N ASP A 502 -15.16 -3.20 -6.24
CA ASP A 502 -15.42 -4.18 -5.18
C ASP A 502 -14.87 -5.56 -5.54
N PHE A 503 -15.03 -5.95 -6.80
CA PHE A 503 -14.56 -7.25 -7.27
C PHE A 503 -13.04 -7.24 -7.51
N CYS A 504 -12.46 -6.12 -7.94
CA CYS A 504 -11.00 -5.94 -7.97
C CYS A 504 -10.39 -6.18 -6.58
N ARG A 505 -10.99 -5.62 -5.52
CA ARG A 505 -10.52 -5.85 -4.14
C ARG A 505 -10.58 -7.32 -3.74
N SER A 506 -11.69 -8.00 -4.06
CA SER A 506 -11.81 -9.44 -3.79
C SER A 506 -10.79 -10.28 -4.56
N LEU A 507 -10.42 -9.89 -5.79
CA LEU A 507 -9.36 -10.53 -6.56
C LEU A 507 -7.98 -10.25 -5.97
N LEU A 508 -7.69 -9.04 -5.48
CA LEU A 508 -6.44 -8.74 -4.78
C LEU A 508 -6.32 -9.52 -3.47
N ASP A 509 -7.41 -9.65 -2.70
CA ASP A 509 -7.45 -10.49 -1.51
C ASP A 509 -7.24 -11.97 -1.88
N LEU A 510 -7.82 -12.44 -2.99
CA LEU A 510 -7.57 -13.78 -3.50
C LEU A 510 -6.11 -13.98 -3.91
N ALA A 511 -5.44 -12.97 -4.51
CA ALA A 511 -4.06 -13.08 -4.97
C ALA A 511 -3.09 -13.47 -3.83
N ARG A 512 -3.38 -13.05 -2.59
CA ARG A 512 -2.62 -13.43 -1.38
C ARG A 512 -2.78 -14.90 -0.99
N ASP A 513 -3.89 -15.53 -1.40
CA ASP A 513 -4.17 -16.94 -1.15
C ASP A 513 -3.71 -17.87 -2.29
N LEU A 514 -3.24 -17.32 -3.41
CA LEU A 514 -2.76 -18.10 -4.55
C LEU A 514 -1.36 -18.67 -4.27
N GLU A 515 -1.15 -19.91 -4.70
CA GLU A 515 0.19 -20.48 -4.78
C GLU A 515 0.92 -19.87 -5.98
N ILE A 516 2.08 -19.27 -5.74
CA ILE A 516 2.91 -18.65 -6.77
C ILE A 516 4.37 -19.05 -6.53
N ASP A 517 4.87 -19.94 -7.37
CA ASP A 517 6.21 -20.54 -7.27
C ASP A 517 7.23 -19.92 -8.24
N SER A 518 7.07 -18.62 -8.53
CA SER A 518 8.02 -17.83 -9.32
C SER A 518 8.04 -16.39 -8.83
N ASN A 519 9.23 -15.82 -8.69
CA ASN A 519 9.40 -14.40 -8.39
C ASN A 519 8.94 -13.54 -9.57
N ALA A 520 9.13 -13.98 -10.81
CA ALA A 520 8.62 -13.27 -11.99
C ALA A 520 7.08 -13.16 -11.94
N ALA A 521 6.40 -14.27 -11.59
CA ALA A 521 4.96 -14.28 -11.41
C ALA A 521 4.47 -13.36 -10.27
N ARG A 522 5.21 -13.30 -9.14
CA ARG A 522 4.92 -12.36 -8.04
C ARG A 522 5.12 -10.90 -8.46
N ALA A 523 6.16 -10.61 -9.24
CA ALA A 523 6.39 -9.28 -9.80
C ALA A 523 5.20 -8.84 -10.66
N LYS A 524 4.64 -9.76 -11.44
CA LYS A 524 3.46 -9.53 -12.29
C LYS A 524 2.22 -9.15 -11.47
N VAL A 525 1.92 -9.91 -10.41
CA VAL A 525 0.80 -9.61 -9.50
C VAL A 525 0.97 -8.23 -8.86
N ALA A 526 2.15 -7.93 -8.30
CA ALA A 526 2.43 -6.63 -7.69
C ALA A 526 2.34 -5.48 -8.70
N ARG A 527 2.74 -5.68 -9.96
CA ARG A 527 2.56 -4.71 -11.05
C ARG A 527 1.09 -4.48 -11.38
N CYS A 528 0.26 -5.52 -11.40
CA CYS A 528 -1.19 -5.39 -11.60
C CYS A 528 -1.86 -4.62 -10.46
N GLU A 529 -1.50 -4.91 -9.21
CA GLU A 529 -1.95 -4.16 -8.02
C GLU A 529 -1.54 -2.69 -8.09
N ALA A 530 -0.29 -2.42 -8.48
CA ALA A 530 0.21 -1.07 -8.65
C ALA A 530 -0.56 -0.28 -9.73
N ARG A 531 -0.81 -0.90 -10.90
CA ARG A 531 -1.62 -0.31 -11.97
C ARG A 531 -3.04 0.00 -11.50
N TYR A 532 -3.65 -0.93 -10.75
CA TYR A 532 -4.97 -0.70 -10.14
C TYR A 532 -4.94 0.53 -9.23
N HIS A 533 -3.96 0.65 -8.34
CA HIS A 533 -3.84 1.81 -7.47
C HIS A 533 -3.60 3.12 -8.23
N ALA A 534 -2.76 3.10 -9.27
CA ALA A 534 -2.48 4.26 -10.12
C ALA A 534 -3.75 4.76 -10.83
N LEU A 535 -4.55 3.86 -11.42
CA LEU A 535 -5.81 4.19 -12.09
C LEU A 535 -6.84 4.88 -11.17
N PHE A 536 -6.76 4.66 -9.85
CA PHE A 536 -7.64 5.29 -8.86
C PHE A 536 -6.94 6.41 -8.07
N SER A 537 -5.85 6.96 -8.60
CA SER A 537 -5.09 8.06 -7.99
C SER A 537 -4.59 7.77 -6.57
N ARG A 538 -4.43 6.49 -6.22
CA ARG A 538 -3.85 6.04 -4.95
C ARG A 538 -2.33 5.92 -5.11
N HIS A 539 -1.71 7.07 -5.35
CA HIS A 539 -0.32 7.13 -5.82
C HIS A 539 0.70 6.53 -4.82
N ARG A 540 0.45 6.63 -3.51
CA ARG A 540 1.34 6.05 -2.49
C ARG A 540 1.30 4.53 -2.52
N GLU A 541 0.10 3.95 -2.59
CA GLU A 541 -0.10 2.51 -2.70
C GLU A 541 0.47 2.00 -4.03
N ALA A 542 0.28 2.74 -5.12
CA ALA A 542 0.87 2.42 -6.41
C ALA A 542 2.40 2.40 -6.38
N GLU A 543 3.04 3.43 -5.81
CA GLU A 543 4.50 3.51 -5.68
C GLU A 543 5.07 2.37 -4.81
N SER A 544 4.38 2.03 -3.72
CA SER A 544 4.75 0.88 -2.87
C SER A 544 4.68 -0.44 -3.63
N ALA A 545 3.58 -0.69 -4.35
CA ALA A 545 3.38 -1.92 -5.12
C ALA A 545 4.34 -2.01 -6.32
N TYR A 546 4.65 -0.90 -7.02
CA TYR A 546 5.69 -0.89 -8.06
C TYR A 546 7.09 -1.17 -7.49
N SER A 547 7.39 -0.67 -6.28
CA SER A 547 8.66 -0.94 -5.60
C SER A 547 8.79 -2.43 -5.23
N GLU A 548 7.70 -3.04 -4.78
CA GLU A 548 7.63 -4.48 -4.52
C GLU A 548 7.78 -5.31 -5.81
N ALA A 549 7.08 -4.93 -6.87
CA ALA A 549 7.21 -5.55 -8.19
C ALA A 549 8.67 -5.51 -8.68
N ARG A 550 9.36 -4.37 -8.51
CA ARG A 550 10.78 -4.23 -8.87
C ARG A 550 11.66 -5.18 -8.05
N ARG A 551 11.40 -5.28 -6.73
CA ARG A 551 12.12 -6.22 -5.86
C ARG A 551 11.97 -7.65 -6.34
N PHE A 552 10.76 -8.11 -6.63
CA PHE A 552 10.54 -9.46 -7.16
C PHE A 552 11.21 -9.66 -8.52
N HIS A 553 11.24 -8.64 -9.37
CA HIS A 553 11.96 -8.66 -10.63
C HIS A 553 13.47 -8.88 -10.46
N ASP A 554 14.09 -8.14 -9.55
CA ASP A 554 15.50 -8.25 -9.23
C ASP A 554 15.81 -9.65 -8.66
N LEU A 555 14.95 -10.18 -7.79
CA LEU A 555 15.06 -11.57 -7.32
C LEU A 555 14.98 -12.56 -8.49
N ALA A 556 13.96 -12.45 -9.35
CA ALA A 556 13.78 -13.34 -10.49
C ALA A 556 15.01 -13.35 -11.42
N ALA A 557 15.58 -12.19 -11.72
CA ALA A 557 16.79 -12.08 -12.55
C ALA A 557 17.98 -12.84 -11.94
N THR A 558 18.08 -12.90 -10.61
CA THR A 558 19.14 -13.63 -9.90
C THR A 558 18.86 -15.12 -9.72
N THR A 559 17.61 -15.52 -9.49
CA THR A 559 17.25 -16.90 -9.12
C THR A 559 16.77 -17.74 -10.30
N GLU A 560 16.04 -17.12 -11.23
CA GLU A 560 15.43 -17.78 -12.40
C GLU A 560 16.21 -17.49 -13.69
N GLY A 561 17.06 -16.46 -13.67
CA GLY A 561 17.89 -16.04 -14.79
C GLY A 561 17.24 -14.92 -15.62
N ASP A 562 18.06 -14.27 -16.45
CA ASP A 562 17.63 -13.12 -17.25
C ASP A 562 17.13 -13.54 -18.64
N SER A 563 15.82 -13.80 -18.75
CA SER A 563 15.16 -14.17 -20.01
C SER A 563 14.59 -12.95 -20.77
N PRO A 564 14.38 -13.04 -22.09
CA PRO A 564 13.70 -11.99 -22.86
C PRO A 564 12.32 -11.63 -22.32
N GLU A 565 11.55 -12.61 -21.84
CA GLU A 565 10.22 -12.40 -21.25
C GLU A 565 10.32 -11.59 -19.95
N LEU A 566 11.31 -11.92 -19.11
CA LEU A 566 11.58 -11.17 -17.89
C LEU A 566 12.03 -9.74 -18.21
N ARG A 567 12.89 -9.53 -19.21
CA ARG A 567 13.25 -8.16 -19.64
C ARG A 567 12.04 -7.37 -20.14
N ALA A 568 11.13 -8.01 -20.87
CA ALA A 568 9.92 -7.36 -21.37
C ALA A 568 8.97 -6.96 -20.23
N ASP A 569 8.76 -7.84 -19.25
CA ASP A 569 7.95 -7.53 -18.05
C ASP A 569 8.60 -6.42 -17.20
N ARG A 570 9.94 -6.38 -17.12
CA ARG A 570 10.68 -5.30 -16.44
C ARG A 570 10.54 -3.97 -17.17
N ALA A 571 10.61 -3.98 -18.48
CA ALA A 571 10.43 -2.79 -19.30
C ALA A 571 9.03 -2.21 -19.09
N LEU A 572 7.99 -3.06 -19.09
CA LEU A 572 6.61 -2.66 -18.82
C LEU A 572 6.43 -2.14 -17.39
N LEU A 573 7.07 -2.74 -16.40
CA LEU A 573 7.09 -2.23 -15.03
C LEU A 573 7.65 -0.80 -14.97
N LEU A 574 8.80 -0.58 -15.58
CA LEU A 574 9.49 0.73 -15.59
C LEU A 574 8.71 1.77 -16.39
N GLU A 575 8.10 1.38 -17.51
CA GLU A 575 7.20 2.23 -18.29
C GLU A 575 6.09 2.80 -17.41
N ARG A 576 5.32 1.91 -16.74
CA ARG A 576 4.21 2.33 -15.89
C ARG A 576 4.62 3.11 -14.65
N LEU A 577 5.78 2.78 -14.07
CA LEU A 577 6.33 3.56 -12.95
C LEU A 577 6.77 4.95 -13.42
N GLY A 578 7.33 5.07 -14.63
CA GLY A 578 7.69 6.33 -15.26
C GLY A 578 6.47 7.22 -15.49
N GLU A 579 5.38 6.67 -16.02
CA GLU A 579 4.09 7.36 -16.17
C GLU A 579 3.56 7.86 -14.81
N LEU A 580 3.56 7.01 -13.78
CA LEU A 580 3.15 7.41 -12.43
C LEU A 580 3.97 8.59 -11.88
N TYR A 581 5.28 8.61 -12.12
CA TYR A 581 6.11 9.76 -11.73
C TYR A 581 5.78 11.01 -12.54
N GLY A 582 5.40 10.86 -13.81
CA GLY A 582 4.88 11.95 -14.63
C GLY A 582 3.60 12.55 -14.06
N ASP A 583 2.64 11.71 -13.68
CA ASP A 583 1.39 12.12 -13.03
C ASP A 583 1.62 12.85 -11.70
N LEU A 584 2.71 12.53 -11.01
CA LEU A 584 3.16 13.18 -9.77
C LEU A 584 4.05 14.42 -10.01
N SER A 585 4.20 14.87 -11.26
CA SER A 585 5.08 15.97 -11.68
C SER A 585 6.56 15.77 -11.29
N ARG A 586 6.99 14.53 -11.05
CA ARG A 586 8.39 14.15 -10.76
C ARG A 586 9.15 13.89 -12.06
N TYR A 587 9.18 14.89 -12.94
CA TYR A 587 9.61 14.75 -14.34
C TYR A 587 11.03 14.20 -14.52
N ALA A 588 11.97 14.55 -13.63
CA ALA A 588 13.34 14.03 -13.70
C ALA A 588 13.42 12.51 -13.40
N GLU A 589 12.61 12.03 -12.46
CA GLU A 589 12.53 10.62 -12.09
C GLU A 589 11.74 9.83 -13.14
N ALA A 590 10.67 10.42 -13.67
CA ALA A 590 9.90 9.88 -14.79
C ALA A 590 10.79 9.65 -16.02
N GLU A 591 11.55 10.67 -16.42
CA GLU A 591 12.45 10.60 -17.57
C GLU A 591 13.57 9.57 -17.37
N THR A 592 14.12 9.46 -16.16
CA THR A 592 15.14 8.45 -15.84
C THR A 592 14.59 7.04 -15.93
N THR A 593 13.41 6.81 -15.35
CA THR A 593 12.75 5.50 -15.33
C THR A 593 12.34 5.06 -16.74
N LEU A 594 11.77 5.97 -17.53
CA LEU A 594 11.41 5.68 -18.92
C LEU A 594 12.63 5.48 -19.83
N ARG A 595 13.77 6.13 -19.54
CA ARG A 595 15.02 5.87 -20.27
C ARG A 595 15.48 4.43 -20.06
N GLU A 596 15.37 3.91 -18.84
CA GLU A 596 15.69 2.51 -18.53
C GLU A 596 14.72 1.55 -19.24
N ALA A 597 13.41 1.88 -19.27
CA ALA A 597 12.42 1.10 -20.01
C ALA A 597 12.74 1.05 -21.52
N ALA A 598 13.03 2.22 -22.13
CA ALA A 598 13.39 2.32 -23.55
C ALA A 598 14.62 1.48 -23.90
N ALA A 599 15.68 1.52 -23.07
CA ALA A 599 16.88 0.72 -23.28
C ALA A 599 16.60 -0.80 -23.26
N LEU A 600 15.65 -1.26 -22.44
CA LEU A 600 15.22 -2.66 -22.43
C LEU A 600 14.44 -3.01 -23.69
N TYR A 601 13.53 -2.15 -24.16
CA TYR A 601 12.81 -2.36 -25.42
C TYR A 601 13.75 -2.38 -26.62
N GLU A 602 14.74 -1.49 -26.69
CA GLU A 602 15.79 -1.48 -27.72
C GLU A 602 16.59 -2.80 -27.73
N ALA A 603 16.99 -3.28 -26.54
CA ALA A 603 17.71 -4.55 -26.42
C ALA A 603 16.86 -5.73 -26.93
N LEU A 604 15.57 -5.79 -26.57
CA LEU A 604 14.66 -6.84 -27.03
C LEU A 604 14.43 -6.81 -28.55
N LEU A 605 14.38 -5.61 -29.13
CA LEU A 605 14.22 -5.41 -30.58
C LEU A 605 15.48 -5.78 -31.39
N THR A 606 16.63 -6.02 -30.74
CA THR A 606 17.82 -6.55 -31.43
C THR A 606 17.59 -8.00 -31.89
N ASP A 607 16.87 -8.78 -31.10
CA ASP A 607 16.56 -10.19 -31.40
C ASP A 607 15.20 -10.37 -32.08
N LYS A 608 14.26 -9.45 -31.86
CA LYS A 608 12.90 -9.46 -32.43
C LYS A 608 12.61 -8.19 -33.24
N THR A 609 13.33 -8.00 -34.33
CA THR A 609 13.31 -6.72 -35.07
C THR A 609 11.93 -6.31 -35.56
N ASP A 610 11.01 -7.23 -35.86
CA ASP A 610 9.69 -6.87 -36.43
C ASP A 610 8.54 -6.96 -35.42
N ASP A 611 8.84 -7.00 -34.12
CA ASP A 611 7.83 -7.04 -33.05
C ASP A 611 7.13 -5.68 -32.90
N THR A 612 5.92 -5.57 -33.45
CA THR A 612 5.13 -4.33 -33.44
C THR A 612 4.74 -3.92 -32.02
N GLU A 613 4.52 -4.88 -31.11
CA GLU A 613 4.18 -4.59 -29.71
C GLU A 613 5.33 -3.83 -29.05
N LEU A 614 6.55 -4.38 -29.11
CA LEU A 614 7.74 -3.76 -28.53
C LEU A 614 8.07 -2.41 -29.18
N ARG A 615 7.93 -2.28 -30.50
CA ARG A 615 8.18 -1.00 -31.20
C ARG A 615 7.26 0.11 -30.75
N GLY A 616 5.95 -0.16 -30.65
CA GLY A 616 5.03 0.88 -30.18
C GLY A 616 5.26 1.26 -28.71
N ARG A 617 5.69 0.33 -27.84
CA ARG A 617 6.03 0.64 -26.43
C ARG A 617 7.28 1.51 -26.34
N LEU A 618 8.26 1.23 -27.19
CA LEU A 618 9.44 2.09 -27.33
C LEU A 618 9.05 3.50 -27.81
N GLY A 619 8.13 3.59 -28.79
CA GLY A 619 7.57 4.87 -29.25
C GLY A 619 6.88 5.65 -28.12
N GLU A 620 6.09 4.96 -27.29
CA GLU A 620 5.44 5.53 -26.10
C GLU A 620 6.46 6.07 -25.09
N CYS A 621 7.49 5.28 -24.78
CA CYS A 621 8.57 5.73 -23.91
C CYS A 621 9.26 6.97 -24.48
N TYR A 622 9.46 7.08 -25.79
CA TYR A 622 10.10 8.23 -26.41
C TYR A 622 9.26 9.51 -26.32
N PHE A 623 7.97 9.49 -26.69
CA PHE A 623 7.19 10.73 -26.62
C PHE A 623 6.93 11.15 -25.17
N ALA A 624 6.68 10.22 -24.24
CA ALA A 624 6.49 10.56 -22.83
C ALA A 624 7.76 11.19 -22.23
N ARG A 625 8.94 10.65 -22.56
CA ARG A 625 10.21 11.27 -22.18
C ARG A 625 10.40 12.65 -22.82
N ALA A 626 9.98 12.83 -24.07
CA ALA A 626 10.04 14.14 -24.73
C ALA A 626 9.22 15.16 -23.94
N ASP A 627 7.98 14.85 -23.58
CA ASP A 627 7.11 15.74 -22.79
C ASP A 627 7.75 16.12 -21.44
N TYR A 628 8.30 15.13 -20.71
CA TYR A 628 8.97 15.41 -19.44
C TYR A 628 10.27 16.22 -19.58
N LEU A 629 10.94 16.15 -20.74
CA LEU A 629 12.07 17.02 -21.05
C LEU A 629 11.62 18.44 -21.44
N ILE A 630 10.45 18.60 -22.06
CA ILE A 630 9.84 19.91 -22.31
C ILE A 630 9.57 20.62 -20.98
N GLU A 631 8.99 19.93 -20.00
CA GLU A 631 8.76 20.47 -18.65
C GLU A 631 10.08 20.86 -17.94
N GLN A 632 11.20 20.26 -18.35
CA GLN A 632 12.54 20.60 -17.87
C GLN A 632 13.27 21.63 -18.77
N SER A 633 12.58 22.24 -19.74
CA SER A 633 13.14 23.19 -20.72
C SER A 633 14.28 22.64 -21.60
N ARG A 634 14.33 21.31 -21.80
CA ARG A 634 15.35 20.60 -22.61
C ARG A 634 14.83 20.30 -24.02
N PHE A 635 14.50 21.37 -24.76
CA PHE A 635 13.78 21.30 -26.03
C PHE A 635 14.48 20.52 -27.15
N ASP A 636 15.81 20.62 -27.29
CA ASP A 636 16.52 19.94 -28.39
C ASP A 636 16.51 18.41 -28.21
N GLU A 637 16.72 17.93 -26.99
CA GLU A 637 16.64 16.51 -26.66
C GLU A 637 15.22 15.96 -26.80
N ALA A 638 14.20 16.74 -26.42
CA ALA A 638 12.80 16.38 -26.64
C ALA A 638 12.48 16.24 -28.13
N ASN A 639 12.99 17.14 -28.98
CA ASN A 639 12.78 17.05 -30.44
C ASN A 639 13.38 15.78 -31.05
N ASP A 640 14.55 15.35 -30.58
CA ASP A 640 15.17 14.10 -31.05
C ASP A 640 14.35 12.87 -30.64
N LEU A 641 13.78 12.89 -29.42
CA LEU A 641 12.89 11.83 -28.96
C LEU A 641 11.56 11.78 -29.71
N TYR A 642 10.90 12.91 -29.98
CA TYR A 642 9.69 12.89 -30.82
C TYR A 642 9.97 12.34 -32.23
N ARG A 643 11.13 12.63 -32.83
CA ARG A 643 11.52 12.02 -34.11
C ARG A 643 11.76 10.52 -33.96
N GLY A 644 12.36 10.07 -32.87
CA GLY A 644 12.50 8.66 -32.53
C GLY A 644 11.15 7.95 -32.40
N ALA A 645 10.22 8.54 -31.65
CA ALA A 645 8.85 8.04 -31.48
C ALA A 645 8.11 7.94 -32.81
N LEU A 646 8.19 8.97 -33.65
CA LEU A 646 7.60 8.96 -35.00
C LEU A 646 8.18 7.85 -35.87
N ASN A 647 9.50 7.65 -35.84
CA ASN A 647 10.17 6.59 -36.60
C ASN A 647 9.74 5.18 -36.16
N GLU A 648 9.57 4.94 -34.87
CA GLU A 648 9.05 3.65 -34.39
C GLU A 648 7.57 3.45 -34.76
N ALA A 649 6.74 4.48 -34.63
CA ALA A 649 5.35 4.45 -35.08
C ALA A 649 5.24 4.16 -36.59
N GLU A 650 6.08 4.78 -37.43
CA GLU A 650 6.09 4.56 -38.87
C GLU A 650 6.46 3.13 -39.26
N LYS A 651 7.37 2.49 -38.54
CA LYS A 651 7.69 1.07 -38.74
C LYS A 651 6.52 0.15 -38.41
N VAL A 652 5.77 0.46 -37.34
CA VAL A 652 4.55 -0.31 -37.00
C VAL A 652 3.47 -0.10 -38.06
N LEU A 653 3.23 1.16 -38.47
CA LEU A 653 2.23 1.51 -39.49
C LEU A 653 2.56 0.97 -40.88
N ALA A 654 3.83 0.63 -41.16
CA ALA A 654 4.21 -0.06 -42.38
C ALA A 654 3.78 -1.55 -42.40
N ILE A 655 3.56 -2.15 -41.23
CA ILE A 655 3.10 -3.53 -41.05
C ILE A 655 1.57 -3.56 -40.93
N ASP A 656 1.03 -2.75 -40.02
CA ASP A 656 -0.41 -2.57 -39.82
C ASP A 656 -0.73 -1.08 -39.86
N ALA A 657 -1.28 -0.65 -41.00
CA ALA A 657 -1.57 0.75 -41.25
C ALA A 657 -2.58 1.33 -40.25
N ASP A 658 -3.46 0.51 -39.67
CA ASP A 658 -4.55 0.94 -38.79
C ASP A 658 -4.27 0.63 -37.30
N ASP A 659 -3.03 0.30 -36.93
CA ASP A 659 -2.62 0.12 -35.54
C ASP A 659 -2.86 1.43 -34.74
N LEU A 660 -3.87 1.40 -33.85
CA LEU A 660 -4.33 2.57 -33.12
C LEU A 660 -3.25 3.17 -32.20
N ARG A 661 -2.37 2.34 -31.65
CA ARG A 661 -1.33 2.80 -30.73
C ARG A 661 -0.22 3.52 -31.50
N ALA A 662 0.19 2.97 -32.64
CA ALA A 662 1.14 3.62 -33.52
C ALA A 662 0.56 4.92 -34.11
N LEU A 663 -0.74 4.95 -34.47
CA LEU A 663 -1.41 6.19 -34.87
C LEU A 663 -1.39 7.25 -33.78
N ARG A 664 -1.64 6.89 -32.50
CA ARG A 664 -1.54 7.83 -31.37
C ARG A 664 -0.13 8.34 -31.19
N CYS A 665 0.85 7.44 -31.14
CA CYS A 665 2.27 7.82 -31.03
C CYS A 665 2.67 8.78 -32.16
N ARG A 666 2.22 8.52 -33.40
CA ARG A 666 2.42 9.41 -34.55
C ARG A 666 1.76 10.77 -34.35
N ALA A 667 0.49 10.81 -33.96
CA ALA A 667 -0.26 12.05 -33.77
C ALA A 667 0.38 12.94 -32.68
N TYR A 668 0.67 12.36 -31.51
CA TYR A 668 1.31 13.05 -30.39
C TYR A 668 2.69 13.58 -30.78
N SER A 669 3.54 12.74 -31.38
CA SER A 669 4.90 13.16 -31.76
C SER A 669 4.89 14.28 -32.80
N LEU A 670 3.97 14.23 -33.76
CA LEU A 670 3.81 15.30 -34.76
C LEU A 670 3.29 16.59 -34.14
N ALA A 671 2.33 16.52 -33.22
CA ALA A 671 1.82 17.68 -32.50
C ALA A 671 2.91 18.33 -31.61
N GLY A 672 3.67 17.53 -30.87
CA GLY A 672 4.80 18.01 -30.06
C GLY A 672 5.88 18.69 -30.92
N LEU A 673 6.28 18.07 -32.03
CA LEU A 673 7.21 18.71 -33.00
C LEU A 673 6.63 20.00 -33.58
N ALA A 674 5.34 20.04 -33.89
CA ALA A 674 4.67 21.22 -34.41
C ALA A 674 4.70 22.37 -33.39
N GLU A 675 4.42 22.09 -32.12
CA GLU A 675 4.48 23.06 -31.03
C GLU A 675 5.89 23.67 -30.88
N GLN A 676 6.92 22.83 -30.95
CA GLN A 676 8.31 23.30 -30.90
C GLN A 676 8.68 24.18 -32.10
N LEU A 677 8.23 23.82 -33.30
CA LEU A 677 8.45 24.63 -34.51
C LEU A 677 7.73 25.99 -34.41
N VAL A 678 6.48 25.99 -33.93
CA VAL A 678 5.68 27.21 -33.73
C VAL A 678 6.29 28.10 -32.66
N GLY A 679 6.76 27.54 -31.54
CA GLY A 679 7.44 28.29 -30.48
C GLY A 679 8.72 29.00 -30.96
N ARG A 680 9.38 28.47 -31.99
CA ARG A 680 10.56 29.06 -32.66
C ARG A 680 10.19 30.02 -33.81
N GLY A 681 8.91 30.23 -34.08
CA GLY A 681 8.42 31.09 -35.16
C GLY A 681 8.35 30.42 -36.55
N SER A 682 8.63 29.12 -36.66
CA SER A 682 8.52 28.35 -37.91
C SER A 682 7.07 27.92 -38.17
N PHE A 683 6.15 28.89 -38.27
CA PHE A 683 4.71 28.63 -38.35
C PHE A 683 4.28 27.79 -39.55
N THR A 684 4.93 27.93 -40.72
CA THR A 684 4.58 27.15 -41.92
C THR A 684 4.95 25.67 -41.78
N GLU A 685 6.11 25.36 -41.19
CA GLU A 685 6.50 23.96 -40.94
C GLU A 685 5.67 23.35 -39.81
N GLY A 686 5.38 24.14 -38.77
CA GLY A 686 4.47 23.73 -37.69
C GLY A 686 3.06 23.42 -38.19
N GLU A 687 2.50 24.25 -39.08
CA GLU A 687 1.19 24.02 -39.72
C GLU A 687 1.14 22.67 -40.45
N LEU A 688 2.20 22.34 -41.21
CA LEU A 688 2.29 21.07 -41.92
C LEU A 688 2.25 19.88 -40.94
N ARG A 689 3.01 19.94 -39.83
CA ARG A 689 3.06 18.86 -38.84
C ARG A 689 1.75 18.71 -38.08
N TYR A 690 1.09 19.82 -37.70
CA TYR A 690 -0.24 19.75 -37.11
C TYR A 690 -1.26 19.13 -38.06
N ARG A 691 -1.21 19.44 -39.36
CA ARG A 691 -2.08 18.81 -40.35
C ARG A 691 -1.85 17.30 -40.44
N GLU A 692 -0.60 16.85 -40.41
CA GLU A 692 -0.26 15.42 -40.38
C GLU A 692 -0.75 14.74 -39.09
N ALA A 693 -0.68 15.43 -37.94
CA ALA A 693 -1.22 14.97 -36.67
C ALA A 693 -2.76 14.84 -36.72
N LEU A 694 -3.46 15.82 -37.32
CA LEU A 694 -4.91 15.78 -37.50
C LEU A 694 -5.35 14.57 -38.33
N VAL A 695 -4.64 14.26 -39.43
CA VAL A 695 -4.92 13.07 -40.24
C VAL A 695 -4.76 11.78 -39.42
N ALA A 696 -3.73 11.69 -38.58
CA ALA A 696 -3.56 10.53 -37.70
C ALA A 696 -4.71 10.42 -36.68
N ASN A 697 -5.12 11.54 -36.07
CA ASN A 697 -6.26 11.60 -35.15
C ASN A 697 -7.59 11.24 -35.82
N GLU A 698 -7.84 11.71 -37.04
CA GLU A 698 -9.03 11.38 -37.83
C GLU A 698 -9.13 9.87 -38.07
N ARG A 699 -8.02 9.22 -38.42
CA ARG A 699 -7.98 7.74 -38.59
C ARG A 699 -8.30 6.98 -37.31
N ILE A 700 -7.84 7.47 -36.15
CA ILE A 700 -8.19 6.87 -34.85
C ILE A 700 -9.68 7.01 -34.61
N LEU A 701 -10.26 8.18 -34.87
CA LEU A 701 -11.67 8.47 -34.66
C LEU A 701 -12.59 7.77 -35.67
N ASP A 702 -12.11 7.47 -36.88
CA ASP A 702 -12.85 6.64 -37.84
C ASP A 702 -13.02 5.20 -37.32
N ALA A 703 -11.99 4.66 -36.64
CA ALA A 703 -12.02 3.33 -36.04
C ALA A 703 -12.74 3.31 -34.68
N ALA A 704 -12.59 4.37 -33.87
CA ALA A 704 -13.17 4.50 -32.54
C ALA A 704 -13.78 5.91 -32.34
N PRO A 705 -15.02 6.16 -32.83
CA PRO A 705 -15.64 7.50 -32.84
C PRO A 705 -15.93 8.12 -31.47
N ASP A 706 -15.93 7.28 -30.43
CA ASP A 706 -16.27 7.65 -29.04
C ASP A 706 -15.04 7.59 -28.13
N ASP A 707 -13.83 7.43 -28.68
CA ASP A 707 -12.59 7.44 -27.91
C ASP A 707 -12.31 8.82 -27.32
N VAL A 708 -12.49 8.95 -26.01
CA VAL A 708 -12.38 10.21 -25.27
C VAL A 708 -11.00 10.85 -25.42
N LEU A 709 -9.94 10.04 -25.34
CA LEU A 709 -8.56 10.53 -25.47
C LEU A 709 -8.31 11.06 -26.88
N ALA A 710 -8.68 10.30 -27.91
CA ALA A 710 -8.51 10.71 -29.30
C ALA A 710 -9.34 11.95 -29.64
N LEU A 711 -10.56 12.08 -29.09
CA LEU A 711 -11.39 13.27 -29.25
C LEU A 711 -10.72 14.50 -28.61
N ASN A 712 -10.20 14.35 -27.39
CA ASN A 712 -9.48 15.42 -26.71
C ASN A 712 -8.23 15.85 -27.48
N ASP A 713 -7.43 14.89 -27.94
CA ASP A 713 -6.17 15.13 -28.66
C ASP A 713 -6.43 15.76 -30.04
N HIS A 714 -7.46 15.30 -30.74
CA HIS A 714 -7.90 15.89 -31.99
C HIS A 714 -8.35 17.35 -31.80
N ALA A 715 -9.17 17.62 -30.79
CA ALA A 715 -9.65 18.96 -30.50
C ALA A 715 -8.52 19.92 -30.06
N HIS A 716 -7.56 19.43 -29.28
CA HIS A 716 -6.36 20.18 -28.91
C HIS A 716 -5.49 20.48 -30.14
N THR A 717 -5.28 19.48 -31.00
CA THR A 717 -4.53 19.66 -32.26
C THR A 717 -5.22 20.66 -33.18
N LEU A 718 -6.55 20.63 -33.31
CA LEU A 718 -7.34 21.61 -34.07
C LEU A 718 -7.18 23.03 -33.51
N MET A 719 -7.17 23.17 -32.18
CA MET A 719 -6.94 24.46 -31.54
C MET A 719 -5.55 25.00 -31.86
N SER A 720 -4.51 24.20 -31.69
CA SER A 720 -3.12 24.61 -31.95
C SER A 720 -2.86 24.88 -33.43
N HIS A 721 -3.42 24.07 -34.33
CA HIS A 721 -3.41 24.31 -35.77
C HIS A 721 -4.12 25.63 -36.11
N GLY A 722 -5.32 25.86 -35.56
CA GLY A 722 -6.07 27.09 -35.74
C GLY A 722 -5.31 28.34 -35.26
N CYS A 723 -4.64 28.25 -34.10
CA CYS A 723 -3.78 29.33 -33.61
C CYS A 723 -2.59 29.59 -34.56
N THR A 724 -1.98 28.53 -35.09
CA THR A 724 -0.87 28.63 -36.05
C THR A 724 -1.33 29.28 -37.36
N LEU A 725 -2.53 28.94 -37.85
CA LEU A 725 -3.16 29.57 -39.00
C LEU A 725 -3.43 31.07 -38.76
N ALA A 726 -3.82 31.45 -37.54
CA ALA A 726 -4.02 32.86 -37.19
C ALA A 726 -2.72 33.66 -37.22
N GLU A 727 -1.60 33.12 -36.72
CA GLU A 727 -0.27 33.76 -36.85
C GLU A 727 0.16 33.87 -38.33
N LEU A 728 -0.26 32.93 -39.19
CA LEU A 728 -0.12 33.02 -40.65
C LEU A 728 -1.15 33.96 -41.33
N SER A 729 -1.95 34.70 -40.55
CA SER A 729 -3.03 35.58 -41.04
C SER A 729 -4.13 34.88 -41.87
N ARG A 730 -4.26 33.56 -41.75
CA ARG A 730 -5.30 32.73 -42.40
C ARG A 730 -6.55 32.62 -41.52
N TYR A 731 -7.11 33.76 -41.12
CA TYR A 731 -8.20 33.83 -40.12
C TYR A 731 -9.46 33.01 -40.44
N PRO A 732 -9.97 32.93 -41.69
CA PRO A 732 -11.15 32.11 -41.98
C PRO A 732 -10.93 30.61 -41.72
N GLU A 733 -9.72 30.14 -41.98
CA GLU A 733 -9.32 28.75 -41.75
C GLU A 733 -9.09 28.50 -40.26
N ALA A 734 -8.43 29.44 -39.58
CA ALA A 734 -8.26 29.39 -38.13
C ALA A 734 -9.61 29.27 -37.38
N ILE A 735 -10.60 30.10 -37.76
CA ILE A 735 -11.94 30.07 -37.15
C ILE A 735 -12.69 28.78 -37.47
N ARG A 736 -12.48 28.18 -38.65
CA ARG A 736 -13.06 26.88 -39.00
C ARG A 736 -12.55 25.79 -38.06
N ASP A 737 -11.23 25.71 -37.85
CA ASP A 737 -10.63 24.66 -37.04
C ASP A 737 -10.98 24.84 -35.56
N LEU A 738 -10.98 26.07 -35.06
CA LEU A 738 -11.43 26.37 -33.70
C LEU A 738 -12.91 26.02 -33.47
N ARG A 739 -13.78 26.21 -34.48
CA ARG A 739 -15.19 25.78 -34.39
C ARG A 739 -15.32 24.26 -34.36
N GLN A 740 -14.51 23.54 -35.13
CA GLN A 740 -14.48 22.08 -35.10
C GLN A 740 -14.01 21.58 -33.72
N GLY A 741 -12.90 22.11 -33.21
CA GLY A 741 -12.39 21.76 -31.88
C GLY A 741 -13.39 22.08 -30.77
N LEU A 742 -14.05 23.25 -30.84
CA LEU A 742 -15.11 23.61 -29.89
C LEU A 742 -16.29 22.64 -29.93
N ALA A 743 -16.71 22.18 -31.12
CA ALA A 743 -17.80 21.22 -31.25
C ALA A 743 -17.45 19.86 -30.61
N VAL A 744 -16.19 19.43 -30.72
CA VAL A 744 -15.69 18.22 -30.05
C VAL A 744 -15.69 18.40 -28.53
N PHE A 745 -15.15 19.50 -28.01
CA PHE A 745 -15.18 19.77 -26.57
C PHE A 745 -16.62 19.96 -26.02
N ASP A 746 -17.53 20.59 -26.78
CA ASP A 746 -18.94 20.70 -26.40
C ASP A 746 -19.63 19.33 -26.31
N ARG A 747 -19.19 18.35 -27.10
CA ARG A 747 -19.63 16.95 -26.99
C ARG A 747 -19.05 16.30 -25.74
N LEU A 748 -17.73 16.38 -25.56
CA LEU A 748 -17.03 15.78 -24.40
C LEU A 748 -17.55 16.31 -23.06
N VAL A 749 -17.83 17.62 -22.93
CA VAL A 749 -18.37 18.20 -21.69
C VAL A 749 -19.79 17.71 -21.39
N LYS A 750 -20.58 17.30 -22.39
CA LYS A 750 -21.90 16.69 -22.13
C LYS A 750 -21.78 15.28 -21.59
N ASP A 751 -20.80 14.53 -22.09
CA ASP A 751 -20.58 13.13 -21.73
C ASP A 751 -19.80 13.00 -20.41
N ILE A 752 -18.89 13.96 -20.11
CA ILE A 752 -17.99 13.97 -18.95
C ILE A 752 -18.00 15.34 -18.27
N ALA A 753 -19.16 15.71 -17.70
CA ALA A 753 -19.44 17.06 -17.21
C ALA A 753 -18.59 17.56 -16.02
N SER A 754 -17.81 16.68 -15.38
CA SER A 754 -16.95 17.00 -14.23
C SER A 754 -15.46 17.01 -14.54
N ASP A 755 -15.06 16.76 -15.79
CA ASP A 755 -13.63 16.79 -16.14
C ASP A 755 -13.15 18.22 -16.35
N THR A 756 -12.39 18.71 -15.37
CA THR A 756 -11.86 20.08 -15.35
C THR A 756 -10.92 20.35 -16.53
N ILE A 757 -10.16 19.36 -17.02
CA ILE A 757 -9.23 19.52 -18.15
C ILE A 757 -10.02 19.80 -19.43
N VAL A 758 -11.07 19.03 -19.69
CA VAL A 758 -11.93 19.21 -20.87
C VAL A 758 -12.64 20.56 -20.83
N ILE A 759 -13.14 20.97 -19.65
CA ILE A 759 -13.80 22.28 -19.46
C ILE A 759 -12.81 23.42 -19.69
N THR A 760 -11.59 23.31 -19.17
CA THR A 760 -10.53 24.31 -19.36
C THR A 760 -10.09 24.39 -20.82
N ASN A 761 -9.87 23.25 -21.50
CA ASN A 761 -9.52 23.22 -22.92
C ASN A 761 -10.61 23.84 -23.80
N ARG A 762 -11.89 23.58 -23.48
CA ARG A 762 -13.03 24.25 -24.12
C ARG A 762 -12.97 25.77 -23.94
N ALA A 763 -12.65 26.24 -22.73
CA ALA A 763 -12.50 27.66 -22.46
C ALA A 763 -11.33 28.29 -23.24
N ARG A 764 -10.20 27.58 -23.37
CA ARG A 764 -9.05 28.01 -24.18
C ARG A 764 -9.44 28.20 -25.65
N VAL A 765 -10.19 27.26 -26.24
CA VAL A 765 -10.67 27.40 -27.63
C VAL A 765 -11.54 28.67 -27.79
N LEU A 766 -12.48 28.89 -26.87
CA LEU A 766 -13.32 30.09 -26.87
C LEU A 766 -12.50 31.38 -26.69
N CYS A 767 -11.48 31.35 -25.84
CA CYS A 767 -10.55 32.47 -25.65
C CYS A 767 -9.80 32.79 -26.96
N ARG A 768 -9.24 31.78 -27.63
CA ARG A 768 -8.56 31.93 -28.93
C ARG A 768 -9.48 32.47 -30.02
N MET A 769 -10.74 32.01 -30.07
CA MET A 769 -11.74 32.59 -30.97
C MET A 769 -12.00 34.06 -30.67
N GLY A 770 -12.07 34.45 -29.39
CA GLY A 770 -12.22 35.84 -28.97
C GLY A 770 -11.03 36.72 -29.36
N GLU A 771 -9.81 36.22 -29.23
CA GLU A 771 -8.58 36.90 -29.64
C GLU A 771 -8.54 37.14 -31.15
N ILE A 772 -8.88 36.14 -31.97
CA ILE A 772 -8.94 36.28 -33.43
C ILE A 772 -10.05 37.25 -33.84
N ALA A 773 -11.21 37.20 -33.18
CA ALA A 773 -12.30 38.15 -33.42
C ALA A 773 -11.87 39.59 -33.09
N LEU A 774 -11.10 39.78 -32.02
CA LEU A 774 -10.51 41.08 -31.68
C LEU A 774 -9.55 41.57 -32.76
N GLN A 775 -8.66 40.70 -33.27
CA GLN A 775 -7.69 41.03 -34.33
C GLN A 775 -8.36 41.38 -35.66
N THR A 776 -9.50 40.75 -35.97
CA THR A 776 -10.29 40.99 -37.19
C THR A 776 -11.30 42.13 -37.04
N GLY A 777 -11.41 42.73 -35.85
CA GLY A 777 -12.27 43.87 -35.56
C GLY A 777 -13.74 43.53 -35.26
N ASP A 778 -14.10 42.25 -35.16
CA ASP A 778 -15.44 41.82 -34.77
C ASP A 778 -15.60 41.84 -33.24
N LEU A 779 -15.80 43.04 -32.71
CA LEU A 779 -15.91 43.28 -31.26
C LEU A 779 -17.11 42.56 -30.62
N VAL A 780 -18.17 42.28 -31.38
CA VAL A 780 -19.37 41.59 -30.90
C VAL A 780 -19.08 40.10 -30.73
N ALA A 781 -18.48 39.47 -31.74
CA ALA A 781 -18.05 38.09 -31.65
C ALA A 781 -16.99 37.91 -30.56
N ALA A 782 -16.03 38.85 -30.45
CA ALA A 782 -15.01 38.83 -29.40
C ALA A 782 -15.64 38.83 -27.99
N ARG A 783 -16.59 39.74 -27.71
CA ARG A 783 -17.28 39.78 -26.41
C ARG A 783 -18.00 38.47 -26.10
N SER A 784 -18.75 37.96 -27.08
CA SER A 784 -19.52 36.72 -26.94
C SER A 784 -18.62 35.52 -26.64
N ALA A 785 -17.50 35.41 -27.34
CA ALA A 785 -16.53 34.33 -27.14
C ALA A 785 -15.87 34.40 -25.75
N PHE A 786 -15.38 35.58 -25.35
CA PHE A 786 -14.74 35.75 -24.05
C PHE A 786 -15.70 35.54 -22.87
N GLU A 787 -16.96 35.99 -22.94
CA GLU A 787 -17.92 35.73 -21.86
C GLU A 787 -18.29 34.25 -21.74
N LYS A 788 -18.39 33.53 -22.88
CA LYS A 788 -18.56 32.07 -22.85
C LYS A 788 -17.34 31.36 -22.28
N ALA A 789 -16.13 31.83 -22.62
CA ALA A 789 -14.88 31.31 -22.07
C ALA A 789 -14.80 31.53 -20.56
N ARG A 790 -15.18 32.72 -20.09
CA ARG A 790 -15.20 33.08 -18.66
C ARG A 790 -16.19 32.22 -17.88
N ALA A 791 -17.37 31.96 -18.43
CA ALA A 791 -18.35 31.07 -17.81
C ALA A 791 -17.83 29.63 -17.68
N ALA A 792 -17.15 29.11 -18.72
CA ALA A 792 -16.55 27.79 -18.69
C ALA A 792 -15.41 27.69 -17.66
N THR A 793 -14.51 28.67 -17.66
CA THR A 793 -13.37 28.69 -16.71
C THR A 793 -13.83 28.88 -15.27
N GLY A 794 -14.87 29.69 -15.03
CA GLY A 794 -15.48 29.81 -13.71
C GLY A 794 -16.09 28.50 -13.20
N SER A 795 -16.63 27.67 -14.10
CA SER A 795 -17.08 26.31 -13.76
C SER A 795 -15.90 25.40 -13.41
N ALA A 796 -14.79 25.48 -14.16
CA ALA A 796 -13.58 24.70 -13.88
C ALA A 796 -12.98 25.06 -12.50
N ILE A 797 -12.78 26.35 -12.22
CA ILE A 797 -12.25 26.84 -10.94
C ILE A 797 -13.18 26.48 -9.77
N ALA A 798 -14.50 26.45 -9.98
CA ALA A 798 -15.44 26.03 -8.94
C ALA A 798 -15.35 24.53 -8.62
N GLN A 799 -14.93 23.70 -9.58
CA GLN A 799 -14.72 22.27 -9.39
C GLN A 799 -13.35 21.96 -8.79
N ALA A 800 -12.31 22.67 -9.24
CA ALA A 800 -10.93 22.56 -8.74
C ALA A 800 -10.36 23.96 -8.51
N SER A 801 -10.38 24.43 -7.25
CA SER A 801 -10.00 25.80 -6.91
C SER A 801 -8.51 26.10 -7.07
N ASP A 802 -7.68 25.07 -7.12
CA ASP A 802 -6.22 25.08 -7.23
C ASP A 802 -5.71 24.73 -8.63
N ASP A 803 -6.58 24.57 -9.63
CA ASP A 803 -6.20 24.27 -11.01
C ASP A 803 -5.44 25.45 -11.65
N VAL A 804 -4.13 25.28 -11.81
CA VAL A 804 -3.20 26.24 -12.43
C VAL A 804 -3.61 26.60 -13.86
N TYR A 805 -4.04 25.63 -14.66
CA TYR A 805 -4.40 25.84 -16.06
C TYR A 805 -5.71 26.61 -16.19
N ALA A 806 -6.67 26.36 -15.29
CA ALA A 806 -7.90 27.12 -15.22
C ALA A 806 -7.64 28.59 -14.87
N HIS A 807 -6.81 28.86 -13.84
CA HIS A 807 -6.42 30.24 -13.49
C HIS A 807 -5.60 30.94 -14.59
N CYS A 808 -4.68 30.21 -15.23
CA CYS A 808 -3.93 30.71 -16.39
C CYS A 808 -4.87 31.11 -17.54
N THR A 809 -5.86 30.27 -17.83
CA THR A 809 -6.86 30.53 -18.87
C THR A 809 -7.77 31.71 -18.50
N ASP A 810 -8.19 31.83 -17.23
CA ASP A 810 -8.98 33.00 -16.77
C ASP A 810 -8.17 34.29 -16.94
N ALA A 811 -6.88 34.30 -16.57
CA ALA A 811 -6.02 35.46 -16.76
C ALA A 811 -5.95 35.91 -18.24
N GLN A 812 -5.84 34.98 -19.19
CA GLN A 812 -5.88 35.27 -20.63
C GLN A 812 -7.24 35.85 -21.05
N ILE A 813 -8.35 35.28 -20.58
CA ILE A 813 -9.71 35.73 -20.91
C ILE A 813 -9.94 37.16 -20.38
N GLN A 814 -9.57 37.42 -19.13
CA GLN A 814 -9.69 38.73 -18.51
C GLN A 814 -8.82 39.78 -19.22
N LEU A 815 -7.61 39.41 -19.64
CA LEU A 815 -6.75 40.26 -20.48
C LEU A 815 -7.40 40.59 -21.83
N GLY A 816 -8.01 39.61 -22.48
CA GLY A 816 -8.76 39.79 -23.73
C GLY A 816 -9.95 40.75 -23.56
N LEU A 817 -10.72 40.58 -22.48
CA LEU A 817 -11.84 41.46 -22.12
C LEU A 817 -11.37 42.88 -21.77
N ALA A 818 -10.24 43.02 -21.05
CA ALA A 818 -9.66 44.33 -20.76
C ALA A 818 -9.28 45.10 -22.03
N ARG A 819 -8.71 44.41 -23.03
CA ARG A 819 -8.40 45.00 -24.35
C ARG A 819 -9.67 45.43 -25.09
N LEU A 820 -10.69 44.58 -25.09
CA LEU A 820 -11.98 44.86 -25.70
C LEU A 820 -12.67 46.07 -25.06
N ASP A 821 -12.72 46.13 -23.73
CA ASP A 821 -13.33 47.24 -22.97
C ASP A 821 -12.61 48.55 -23.28
N LEU A 822 -11.26 48.53 -23.36
CA LEU A 822 -10.47 49.71 -23.74
C LEU A 822 -10.79 50.19 -25.16
N LEU A 823 -10.88 49.27 -26.13
CA LEU A 823 -11.25 49.58 -27.52
C LEU A 823 -12.66 50.20 -27.62
N GLN A 824 -13.58 49.77 -26.75
CA GLN A 824 -14.93 50.34 -26.64
C GLN A 824 -15.01 51.61 -25.77
N ARG A 825 -13.85 52.11 -25.29
CA ARG A 825 -13.70 53.28 -24.41
C ARG A 825 -14.34 53.13 -23.02
N ASP A 826 -14.57 51.90 -22.58
CA ASP A 826 -14.97 51.58 -21.20
C ASP A 826 -13.72 51.38 -20.33
N VAL A 827 -13.09 52.50 -19.98
CA VAL A 827 -11.83 52.50 -19.22
C VAL A 827 -11.98 51.90 -17.81
N PRO A 828 -13.04 52.20 -17.03
CA PRO A 828 -13.23 51.61 -15.71
C PRO A 828 -13.27 50.08 -15.73
N SER A 829 -14.09 49.49 -16.62
CA SER A 829 -14.17 48.03 -16.79
C SER A 829 -12.83 47.45 -17.23
N SER A 830 -12.12 48.12 -18.13
CA SER A 830 -10.79 47.68 -18.57
C SER A 830 -9.78 47.57 -17.42
N VAL A 831 -9.74 48.56 -16.52
CA VAL A 831 -8.87 48.53 -15.33
C VAL A 831 -9.27 47.41 -14.36
N GLU A 832 -10.57 47.22 -14.14
CA GLU A 832 -11.07 46.12 -13.29
C GLU A 832 -10.69 44.75 -13.84
N ARG A 833 -10.86 44.54 -15.15
CA ARG A 833 -10.47 43.31 -15.84
C ARG A 833 -8.96 43.05 -15.75
N CYS A 834 -8.13 44.07 -15.90
CA CYS A 834 -6.68 43.92 -15.71
C CYS A 834 -6.32 43.48 -14.29
N ARG A 835 -6.99 44.01 -13.27
CA ARG A 835 -6.77 43.59 -11.87
C ARG A 835 -7.25 42.16 -11.62
N ALA A 836 -8.39 41.78 -12.19
CA ALA A 836 -8.86 40.40 -12.13
C ALA A 836 -7.87 39.42 -12.81
N ALA A 837 -7.30 39.83 -13.95
CA ALA A 837 -6.26 39.04 -14.63
C ALA A 837 -4.98 38.90 -13.79
N GLU A 838 -4.56 39.97 -13.09
CA GLU A 838 -3.39 39.94 -12.21
C GLU A 838 -3.60 39.00 -11.01
N GLU A 839 -4.79 39.00 -10.41
CA GLU A 839 -5.18 38.07 -9.35
C GLU A 839 -5.19 36.62 -9.83
N ALA A 840 -5.73 36.35 -11.03
CA ALA A 840 -5.71 35.02 -11.63
C ALA A 840 -4.27 34.54 -11.89
N CYS A 841 -3.38 35.41 -12.40
CA CYS A 841 -1.96 35.09 -12.50
C CYS A 841 -1.32 34.78 -11.14
N HIS A 842 -1.69 35.51 -10.07
CA HIS A 842 -1.17 35.26 -8.73
C HIS A 842 -1.53 33.85 -8.24
N LYS A 843 -2.82 33.47 -8.36
CA LYS A 843 -3.30 32.14 -7.99
C LYS A 843 -2.66 31.02 -8.78
N ALA A 844 -2.40 31.23 -10.07
CA ALA A 844 -1.70 30.24 -10.89
C ALA A 844 -0.21 30.09 -10.50
N LEU A 845 0.46 31.17 -10.08
CA LEU A 845 1.87 31.13 -9.68
C LEU A 845 2.11 30.64 -8.25
N GLU A 846 1.10 30.61 -7.38
CA GLU A 846 1.23 30.07 -6.01
C GLU A 846 1.77 28.62 -5.99
N PRO A 847 1.17 27.67 -6.72
CA PRO A 847 1.70 26.31 -6.84
C PRO A 847 2.81 26.17 -7.88
N ALA A 848 2.91 27.07 -8.87
CA ALA A 848 3.85 26.98 -9.99
C ALA A 848 4.63 28.29 -10.24
N PRO A 849 5.60 28.66 -9.38
CA PRO A 849 6.23 29.98 -9.38
C PRO A 849 6.99 30.34 -10.67
N ASP A 850 7.51 29.33 -11.36
CA ASP A 850 8.34 29.48 -12.55
C ASP A 850 7.59 29.15 -13.86
N TYR A 851 6.25 29.06 -13.81
CA TYR A 851 5.46 28.70 -14.99
C TYR A 851 5.50 29.82 -16.04
N ALA A 852 6.28 29.59 -17.10
CA ALA A 852 6.65 30.59 -18.10
C ALA A 852 5.43 31.23 -18.79
N GLU A 853 4.38 30.45 -19.11
CA GLU A 853 3.17 30.98 -19.76
C GLU A 853 2.45 32.01 -18.86
N VAL A 854 2.32 31.73 -17.56
CA VAL A 854 1.67 32.65 -16.62
C VAL A 854 2.51 33.91 -16.40
N LEU A 855 3.83 33.77 -16.33
CA LEU A 855 4.73 34.92 -16.26
C LEU A 855 4.61 35.82 -17.51
N GLU A 856 4.47 35.22 -18.71
CA GLU A 856 4.21 35.95 -19.96
C GLU A 856 2.88 36.70 -19.92
N ILE A 857 1.80 36.02 -19.52
CA ILE A 857 0.47 36.63 -19.39
C ILE A 857 0.53 37.80 -18.41
N ARG A 858 1.19 37.62 -17.26
CA ARG A 858 1.32 38.65 -16.22
C ARG A 858 2.04 39.91 -16.75
N ALA A 859 3.11 39.74 -17.53
CA ALA A 859 3.77 40.87 -18.19
C ALA A 859 2.83 41.58 -19.19
N GLY A 860 2.05 40.81 -19.95
CA GLY A 860 1.02 41.35 -20.86
C GLY A 860 -0.13 42.07 -20.16
N VAL A 861 -0.56 41.57 -19.00
CA VAL A 861 -1.57 42.19 -18.12
C VAL A 861 -1.06 43.52 -17.59
N ALA A 862 0.18 43.57 -17.10
CA ALA A 862 0.79 44.81 -16.61
C ALA A 862 0.89 45.87 -17.72
N LEU A 863 1.29 45.48 -18.93
CA LEU A 863 1.32 46.39 -20.08
C LEU A 863 -0.09 46.90 -20.46
N GLN A 864 -1.09 46.03 -20.42
CA GLN A 864 -2.47 46.45 -20.69
C GLN A 864 -3.01 47.36 -19.58
N LEU A 865 -2.71 47.06 -18.32
CA LEU A 865 -3.09 47.89 -17.19
C LEU A 865 -2.49 49.29 -17.30
N SER A 866 -1.21 49.41 -17.70
CA SER A 866 -0.61 50.73 -17.91
C SER A 866 -1.33 51.52 -19.01
N ARG A 867 -1.77 50.88 -20.10
CA ARG A 867 -2.54 51.53 -21.16
C ARG A 867 -3.91 52.02 -20.67
N SER A 868 -4.62 51.18 -19.91
CA SER A 868 -5.93 51.53 -19.34
C SER A 868 -5.82 52.67 -18.31
N LEU A 869 -4.77 52.65 -17.46
CA LEU A 869 -4.48 53.74 -16.52
C LEU A 869 -4.15 55.05 -17.25
N ALA A 870 -3.35 54.99 -18.33
CA ALA A 870 -3.08 56.17 -19.15
C ALA A 870 -4.36 56.75 -19.77
N ALA A 871 -5.26 55.89 -20.26
CA ALA A 871 -6.56 56.31 -20.80
C ALA A 871 -7.50 56.90 -19.73
N SER A 872 -7.34 56.50 -18.47
CA SER A 872 -8.09 57.07 -17.33
C SER A 872 -7.60 58.45 -16.88
N GLY A 873 -6.44 58.88 -17.36
CA GLY A 873 -5.78 60.12 -16.95
C GLY A 873 -4.79 59.97 -15.79
N ASP A 874 -4.61 58.76 -15.23
CA ASP A 874 -3.63 58.48 -14.18
C ASP A 874 -2.25 58.17 -14.76
N ALA A 875 -1.55 59.22 -15.18
CA ALA A 875 -0.23 59.11 -15.78
C ALA A 875 0.85 58.58 -14.80
N VAL A 876 0.69 58.81 -13.49
CA VAL A 876 1.65 58.39 -12.47
C VAL A 876 1.56 56.89 -12.25
N ALA A 877 0.34 56.36 -12.05
CA ALA A 877 0.15 54.92 -11.89
C ALA A 877 0.55 54.17 -13.17
N SER A 878 0.19 54.72 -14.35
CA SER A 878 0.58 54.15 -15.63
C SER A 878 2.11 54.02 -15.79
N ALA A 879 2.86 55.09 -15.49
CA ALA A 879 4.33 55.08 -15.57
C ALA A 879 4.95 54.09 -14.56
N SER A 880 4.38 53.98 -13.36
CA SER A 880 4.82 53.02 -12.34
C SER A 880 4.61 51.58 -12.79
N THR A 881 3.42 51.23 -13.28
CA THR A 881 3.12 49.88 -13.80
C THR A 881 4.00 49.52 -15.00
N LEU A 882 4.24 50.49 -15.88
CA LEU A 882 5.08 50.27 -17.05
C LEU A 882 6.56 50.04 -16.67
N ALA A 883 7.05 50.64 -15.58
CA ALA A 883 8.38 50.36 -15.04
C ALA A 883 8.51 48.91 -14.51
N SER A 884 7.45 48.34 -13.93
CA SER A 884 7.46 46.96 -13.46
C SER A 884 7.40 45.91 -14.58
N VAL A 885 6.90 46.26 -15.78
CA VAL A 885 6.87 45.33 -16.93
C VAL A 885 8.26 44.84 -17.29
N SER A 886 9.30 45.69 -17.22
CA SER A 886 10.67 45.25 -17.52
C SER A 886 11.16 44.16 -16.57
N ALA A 887 10.84 44.25 -15.27
CA ALA A 887 11.21 43.25 -14.28
C ALA A 887 10.46 41.93 -14.53
N LEU A 888 9.15 42.00 -14.81
CA LEU A 888 8.35 40.83 -15.17
C LEU A 888 8.89 40.15 -16.44
N CYS A 889 9.28 40.91 -17.46
CA CYS A 889 9.92 40.34 -18.65
C CYS A 889 11.29 39.71 -18.35
N ASP A 890 12.04 40.24 -17.38
CA ASP A 890 13.31 39.62 -16.95
C ASP A 890 13.06 38.31 -16.18
N ASP A 891 11.96 38.22 -15.43
CA ASP A 891 11.51 36.96 -14.82
C ASP A 891 11.17 35.92 -15.91
N VAL A 892 10.39 36.32 -16.93
CA VAL A 892 10.10 35.45 -18.07
C VAL A 892 11.36 35.02 -18.79
N LEU A 893 12.31 35.93 -19.05
CA LEU A 893 13.55 35.59 -19.78
C LEU A 893 14.51 34.73 -18.93
N ARG A 894 14.36 34.70 -17.61
CA ARG A 894 15.06 33.74 -16.75
C ARG A 894 14.47 32.34 -16.90
N ALA A 895 13.15 32.22 -16.93
CA ALA A 895 12.45 30.94 -17.11
C ALA A 895 12.53 30.43 -18.57
N ALA A 896 12.35 31.31 -19.55
CA ALA A 896 12.32 31.04 -20.98
C ALA A 896 13.23 32.03 -21.74
N PRO A 897 14.57 31.82 -21.74
CA PRO A 897 15.52 32.74 -22.38
C PRO A 897 15.28 32.98 -23.87
N ALA A 898 14.62 32.03 -24.54
CA ALA A 898 14.29 32.08 -25.95
C ALA A 898 13.01 32.85 -26.28
N SER A 899 12.19 33.27 -25.30
CA SER A 899 10.84 33.80 -25.56
C SER A 899 10.86 35.09 -26.39
N PRO A 900 10.35 35.06 -27.65
CA PRO A 900 10.22 36.28 -28.45
C PRO A 900 9.14 37.21 -27.87
N ARG A 901 8.08 36.64 -27.27
CA ARG A 901 6.98 37.41 -26.66
C ARG A 901 7.47 38.29 -25.51
N ALA A 902 8.31 37.75 -24.63
CA ALA A 902 8.88 38.50 -23.52
C ALA A 902 9.75 39.67 -23.99
N ARG A 903 10.58 39.44 -25.02
CA ARG A 903 11.42 40.49 -25.62
C ARG A 903 10.58 41.58 -26.29
N LEU A 904 9.54 41.19 -27.02
CA LEU A 904 8.60 42.13 -27.66
C LEU A 904 7.82 42.94 -26.62
N ALA A 905 7.33 42.31 -25.55
CA ALA A 905 6.63 42.99 -24.47
C ALA A 905 7.54 44.00 -23.76
N LYS A 906 8.79 43.63 -23.49
CA LYS A 906 9.80 44.53 -22.92
C LYS A 906 10.07 45.72 -23.83
N ALA A 907 10.22 45.49 -25.14
CA ALA A 907 10.43 46.55 -26.12
C ALA A 907 9.20 47.48 -26.23
N ALA A 908 7.99 46.91 -26.26
CA ALA A 908 6.75 47.69 -26.29
C ALA A 908 6.60 48.58 -25.05
N ALA A 909 6.88 48.05 -23.85
CA ALA A 909 6.87 48.82 -22.62
C ALA A 909 7.87 49.98 -22.68
N LEU A 910 9.09 49.75 -23.16
CA LEU A 910 10.09 50.81 -23.33
C LEU A 910 9.62 51.91 -24.30
N VAL A 911 9.00 51.54 -25.43
CA VAL A 911 8.46 52.50 -26.40
C VAL A 911 7.32 53.31 -25.79
N GLU A 912 6.35 52.67 -25.13
CA GLU A 912 5.23 53.36 -24.51
C GLU A 912 5.68 54.30 -23.39
N GLY A 913 6.63 53.87 -22.56
CA GLY A 913 7.24 54.73 -21.53
C GLY A 913 8.01 55.90 -22.11
N GLY A 914 8.73 55.67 -23.22
CA GLY A 914 9.38 56.74 -23.98
C GLY A 914 8.37 57.81 -24.41
N TRP A 915 7.24 57.40 -24.99
CA TRP A 915 6.18 58.32 -25.39
C TRP A 915 5.51 59.04 -24.22
N GLN A 916 5.33 58.38 -23.08
CA GLN A 916 4.81 59.04 -21.87
C GLN A 916 5.75 60.11 -21.34
N ARG A 917 7.05 59.78 -21.21
CA ARG A 917 8.08 60.73 -20.75
C ARG A 917 8.24 61.91 -21.72
N ALA A 918 8.15 61.65 -23.02
CA ALA A 918 8.15 62.70 -24.04
C ALA A 918 6.98 63.70 -23.83
N ARG A 919 5.79 63.19 -23.49
CA ARG A 919 4.60 64.03 -23.23
C ARG A 919 4.72 64.85 -21.93
N THR A 920 5.44 64.37 -20.94
CA THR A 920 5.67 65.07 -19.66
C THR A 920 6.91 65.97 -19.67
N GLY A 921 7.60 66.08 -20.81
CA GLY A 921 8.77 66.96 -20.98
C GLY A 921 10.12 66.35 -20.55
N ASP A 922 10.17 65.05 -20.23
CA ASP A 922 11.39 64.34 -19.86
C ASP A 922 12.07 63.73 -21.11
N GLY A 923 12.58 64.62 -21.96
CA GLY A 923 13.21 64.26 -23.24
C GLY A 923 14.39 63.28 -23.13
N PRO A 924 15.37 63.47 -22.20
CA PRO A 924 16.51 62.57 -22.08
C PRO A 924 16.13 61.12 -21.75
N ASN A 925 15.23 60.90 -20.77
CA ASN A 925 14.81 59.55 -20.39
C ASN A 925 13.83 58.94 -21.40
N ALA A 926 13.15 59.76 -22.21
CA ALA A 926 12.37 59.30 -23.33
C ALA A 926 13.28 58.78 -24.47
N ALA A 927 14.36 59.50 -24.78
CA ALA A 927 15.34 59.08 -25.77
C ALA A 927 16.05 57.79 -25.37
N ASP A 928 16.50 57.67 -24.11
CA ASP A 928 17.09 56.43 -23.58
C ASP A 928 16.15 55.22 -23.75
N ALA A 929 14.86 55.39 -23.41
CA ALA A 929 13.87 54.32 -23.52
C ALA A 929 13.70 53.83 -24.96
N PHE A 930 13.57 54.75 -25.92
CA PHE A 930 13.48 54.40 -27.33
C PHE A 930 14.75 53.74 -27.86
N SER A 931 15.93 54.22 -27.48
CA SER A 931 17.21 53.59 -27.88
C SER A 931 17.33 52.16 -27.34
N ARG A 932 16.96 51.94 -26.07
CA ARG A 932 16.95 50.61 -25.47
C ARG A 932 15.93 49.68 -26.11
N ALA A 933 14.77 50.19 -26.54
CA ALA A 933 13.80 49.41 -27.30
C ALA A 933 14.37 48.95 -28.65
N ILE A 934 15.03 49.85 -29.38
CA ILE A 934 15.67 49.53 -30.66
C ILE A 934 16.79 48.51 -30.46
N GLU A 935 17.61 48.67 -29.42
CA GLU A 935 18.69 47.74 -29.11
C GLU A 935 18.14 46.34 -28.78
N ALA A 936 17.10 46.27 -27.93
CA ALA A 936 16.43 45.01 -27.59
C ALA A 936 15.88 44.31 -28.84
N LEU A 937 15.31 45.08 -29.77
CA LEU A 937 14.77 44.57 -31.04
C LEU A 937 15.85 44.25 -32.09
N SER A 938 17.06 44.79 -31.96
CA SER A 938 18.15 44.57 -32.93
C SER A 938 19.01 43.34 -32.59
N ARG A 939 18.79 42.71 -31.43
CA ARG A 939 19.40 41.44 -31.04
C ARG A 939 18.57 40.21 -31.45
N PHE A 940 17.42 40.41 -32.09
CA PHE A 940 16.63 39.34 -32.70
C PHE A 940 17.41 38.77 -33.89
N GLY A 941 17.56 37.44 -33.95
CA GLY A 941 18.37 36.76 -34.99
C GLY A 941 17.76 36.87 -36.40
N ASP A 942 18.48 36.40 -37.43
CA ASP A 942 18.07 36.52 -38.84
C ASP A 942 16.65 35.97 -39.13
N ALA A 943 16.20 34.92 -38.41
CA ALA A 943 14.87 34.32 -38.52
C ALA A 943 13.73 35.19 -37.95
N GLU A 944 14.04 36.16 -37.08
CA GLU A 944 13.08 37.04 -36.41
C GLU A 944 13.06 38.46 -37.02
N SER A 945 13.95 38.74 -37.98
CA SER A 945 14.03 40.02 -38.71
C SER A 945 12.78 40.37 -39.53
N SER A 946 11.81 39.46 -39.56
CA SER A 946 10.56 39.48 -40.31
C SER A 946 9.29 39.55 -39.44
N ASP A 947 9.36 39.52 -38.09
CA ASP A 947 8.15 39.64 -37.25
C ASP A 947 7.50 41.03 -37.42
N PRO A 948 6.27 41.11 -37.96
CA PRO A 948 5.59 42.39 -38.16
C PRO A 948 5.36 43.17 -36.85
N ARG A 949 5.22 42.50 -35.71
CA ARG A 949 5.06 43.17 -34.40
C ARG A 949 6.35 43.84 -33.98
N GLY A 950 7.47 43.11 -34.03
CA GLY A 950 8.79 43.63 -33.69
C GLY A 950 9.21 44.79 -34.59
N LEU A 951 8.99 44.65 -35.91
CA LEU A 951 9.25 45.73 -36.86
C LEU A 951 8.38 46.96 -36.61
N SER A 952 7.11 46.77 -36.23
CA SER A 952 6.22 47.88 -35.87
C SER A 952 6.71 48.61 -34.63
N ILE A 953 7.03 47.90 -33.55
CA ILE A 953 7.57 48.49 -32.32
C ILE A 953 8.88 49.24 -32.60
N LYS A 954 9.76 48.64 -33.42
CA LYS A 954 11.03 49.28 -33.83
C LYS A 954 10.79 50.58 -34.60
N ALA A 955 9.86 50.56 -35.56
CA ALA A 955 9.48 51.76 -36.31
C ALA A 955 8.95 52.87 -35.39
N PHE A 956 8.06 52.54 -34.44
CA PHE A 956 7.54 53.50 -33.46
C PHE A 956 8.62 54.04 -32.52
N ALA A 957 9.58 53.23 -32.11
CA ALA A 957 10.73 53.67 -31.32
C ALA A 957 11.60 54.68 -32.08
N CYS A 958 11.89 54.39 -33.36
CA CYS A 958 12.66 55.30 -34.22
C CYS A 958 11.92 56.63 -34.46
N ILE A 959 10.59 56.60 -34.67
CA ILE A 959 9.75 57.80 -34.78
C ILE A 959 9.80 58.62 -33.48
N GLY A 960 9.75 57.95 -32.33
CA GLY A 960 9.86 58.59 -31.02
C GLY A 960 11.17 59.33 -30.81
N LEU A 961 12.31 58.70 -31.14
CA LEU A 961 13.62 59.34 -31.10
C LEU A 961 13.69 60.57 -31.99
N ALA A 962 13.16 60.46 -33.21
CA ALA A 962 13.14 61.57 -34.15
C ALA A 962 12.29 62.76 -33.66
N ALA A 963 11.30 62.52 -32.80
CA ALA A 963 10.41 63.56 -32.30
C ALA A 963 10.96 64.37 -31.11
N LEU A 964 12.06 63.92 -30.48
CA LEU A 964 12.61 64.51 -29.24
C LEU A 964 13.76 65.52 -29.46
N GLU A 965 14.28 65.67 -30.68
CA GLU A 965 15.36 66.63 -30.97
C GLU A 965 14.82 68.06 -31.21
N PRO A 966 15.43 69.11 -30.64
CA PRO A 966 15.00 70.48 -30.84
C PRO A 966 15.27 70.90 -32.30
N THR A 967 14.32 71.61 -32.91
CA THR A 967 14.54 72.29 -34.19
C THR A 967 14.91 73.76 -33.95
N PRO A 968 16.13 74.19 -34.29
CA PRO A 968 16.41 75.59 -34.58
C PRO A 968 16.76 75.74 -36.07
N SER A 969 15.91 76.49 -36.78
CA SER A 969 16.17 77.14 -38.07
C SER A 969 16.89 76.31 -39.15
N GLY A 970 16.12 75.74 -40.08
CA GLY A 970 16.54 75.57 -41.48
C GLY A 970 17.68 74.58 -41.73
N ALA A 971 17.28 73.33 -42.03
CA ALA A 971 18.05 72.30 -42.75
C ALA A 971 19.33 71.75 -42.07
N ALA A 972 19.18 70.67 -41.31
CA ALA A 972 19.81 69.37 -41.64
C ALA A 972 19.33 68.24 -40.72
N ALA A 973 18.75 67.23 -41.37
CA ALA A 973 18.80 65.79 -41.09
C ALA A 973 18.43 65.27 -39.68
N LEU A 974 17.34 64.48 -39.63
CA LEU A 974 17.29 63.30 -38.75
C LEU A 974 18.67 62.62 -38.73
N PRO A 975 19.13 62.01 -37.61
CA PRO A 975 20.27 61.13 -37.70
C PRO A 975 19.98 60.14 -38.84
N ARG A 976 20.74 60.24 -39.95
CA ARG A 976 20.46 59.50 -41.20
C ARG A 976 20.16 58.03 -40.92
N ARG A 977 20.79 57.51 -39.87
CA ARG A 977 20.65 56.17 -39.33
C ARG A 977 19.25 55.87 -38.77
N ALA A 978 18.72 56.62 -37.81
CA ALA A 978 17.40 56.35 -37.22
C ALA A 978 16.26 56.46 -38.26
N ARG A 979 16.39 57.42 -39.20
CA ARG A 979 15.49 57.56 -40.35
C ARG A 979 15.60 56.37 -41.29
N ALA A 980 16.81 56.01 -41.70
CA ALA A 980 17.03 54.86 -42.58
C ALA A 980 16.55 53.56 -41.93
N ASP A 981 16.73 53.40 -40.62
CA ASP A 981 16.28 52.24 -39.85
C ASP A 981 14.75 52.19 -39.79
N ALA A 982 14.07 53.35 -39.62
CA ALA A 982 12.61 53.44 -39.68
C ALA A 982 12.05 53.16 -41.09
N GLU A 983 12.64 53.75 -42.14
CA GLU A 983 12.28 53.50 -43.54
C GLU A 983 12.50 52.02 -43.92
N THR A 984 13.60 51.42 -43.44
CA THR A 984 13.89 50.00 -43.64
C THR A 984 12.86 49.12 -42.93
N ALA A 985 12.54 49.41 -41.66
CA ALA A 985 11.54 48.65 -40.92
C ALA A 985 10.16 48.75 -41.57
N ILE A 986 9.75 49.94 -42.01
CA ILE A 986 8.48 50.17 -42.72
C ILE A 986 8.45 49.48 -44.09
N THR A 987 9.56 49.48 -44.83
CA THR A 987 9.66 48.80 -46.12
C THR A 987 9.56 47.28 -45.95
N SER A 988 10.24 46.72 -44.95
CA SER A 988 10.11 45.31 -44.58
C SER A 988 8.69 44.95 -44.14
N LEU A 989 8.05 45.80 -43.32
CA LEU A 989 6.65 45.65 -42.93
C LEU A 989 5.70 45.64 -44.13
N ARG A 990 5.85 46.58 -45.07
CA ARG A 990 5.02 46.63 -46.29
C ARG A 990 5.24 45.41 -47.18
N ARG A 991 6.44 44.82 -47.19
CA ARG A 991 6.75 43.60 -47.94
C ARG A 991 6.12 42.36 -47.31
N ILE A 992 6.17 42.24 -45.99
CA ILE A 992 5.81 41.01 -45.26
C ILE A 992 4.35 41.03 -44.78
N ALA A 993 3.80 42.21 -44.49
CA ALA A 993 2.44 42.43 -44.02
C ALA A 993 1.81 43.65 -44.73
N PRO A 994 1.59 43.59 -46.06
CA PRO A 994 1.13 44.73 -46.87
C PRO A 994 -0.24 45.29 -46.45
N ASN A 995 -1.06 44.49 -45.78
CA ASN A 995 -2.40 44.86 -45.30
C ASN A 995 -2.44 45.23 -43.81
N SER A 996 -1.29 45.32 -43.12
CA SER A 996 -1.28 45.70 -41.71
C SER A 996 -1.57 47.19 -41.53
N GLY A 997 -2.63 47.51 -40.79
CA GLY A 997 -2.99 48.89 -40.45
C GLY A 997 -1.87 49.62 -39.69
N SER A 998 -1.04 48.88 -38.94
CA SER A 998 0.13 49.41 -38.24
C SER A 998 1.23 49.86 -39.20
N ALA A 999 1.50 49.16 -40.30
CA ALA A 999 2.49 49.57 -41.29
C ALA A 999 2.02 50.78 -42.10
N ALA A 1000 0.74 50.83 -42.44
CA ALA A 1000 0.12 52.00 -43.08
C ALA A 1000 0.16 53.23 -42.15
N LEU A 1001 -0.20 53.06 -40.88
CA LEU A 1001 -0.18 54.13 -39.88
C LEU A 1001 1.24 54.58 -39.54
N ALA A 1002 2.18 53.65 -39.32
CA ALA A 1002 3.58 54.00 -39.05
C ALA A 1002 4.20 54.73 -40.26
N ALA A 1003 3.87 54.30 -41.48
CA ALA A 1003 4.28 55.01 -42.69
C ALA A 1003 3.61 56.37 -42.84
N GLN A 1004 2.31 56.49 -42.54
CA GLN A 1004 1.58 57.75 -42.55
C GLN A 1004 2.13 58.73 -41.52
N LEU A 1005 2.42 58.27 -40.30
CA LEU A 1005 3.02 59.09 -39.23
C LEU A 1005 4.45 59.53 -39.60
N LEU A 1006 5.21 58.66 -40.26
CA LEU A 1006 6.52 59.00 -40.82
C LEU A 1006 6.37 60.05 -41.93
N GLU A 1007 5.43 59.87 -42.86
CA GLU A 1007 5.14 60.80 -43.97
C GLU A 1007 4.61 62.16 -43.48
N GLU A 1008 3.69 62.19 -42.50
CA GLU A 1008 3.12 63.41 -41.89
C GLU A 1008 4.18 64.22 -41.13
N ARG A 1009 5.08 63.54 -40.39
CA ARG A 1009 6.19 64.20 -39.67
C ARG A 1009 7.34 64.61 -40.59
N LEU A 1010 7.58 63.90 -41.70
CA LEU A 1010 8.65 64.20 -42.66
C LEU A 1010 8.21 65.15 -43.80
N GLY A 1011 6.90 65.32 -44.02
CA GLY A 1011 6.33 65.97 -45.21
C GLY A 1011 5.78 67.38 -45.04
N PHE A 1012 5.60 67.92 -43.83
CA PHE A 1012 5.10 69.28 -43.64
C PHE A 1012 5.99 70.13 -42.72
N ALA A 1013 6.82 70.97 -43.36
CA ALA A 1013 7.41 72.13 -42.71
C ALA A 1013 6.31 73.18 -42.48
N GLY A 1014 5.66 73.15 -41.32
CA GLY A 1014 4.83 74.25 -40.82
C GLY A 1014 3.41 73.87 -40.39
N SER A 1015 3.26 73.31 -39.18
CA SER A 1015 2.06 73.53 -38.35
C SER A 1015 2.33 73.04 -36.91
N PRO A 1016 1.97 73.82 -35.86
CA PRO A 1016 2.09 73.40 -34.47
C PRO A 1016 0.81 72.64 -34.08
N PHE A 1017 0.82 71.31 -34.15
CA PHE A 1017 -0.25 70.51 -33.55
C PHE A 1017 0.11 70.04 -32.14
N VAL A 1018 -0.58 70.68 -31.21
CA VAL A 1018 -0.90 70.23 -29.85
C VAL A 1018 -2.09 69.25 -29.98
N HIS A 1019 -2.07 68.14 -29.22
CA HIS A 1019 -3.16 67.16 -28.93
C HIS A 1019 -3.34 65.89 -29.81
N PRO A 1020 -3.91 64.80 -29.22
CA PRO A 1020 -3.23 63.52 -28.97
C PRO A 1020 -3.51 62.45 -30.03
N LEU A 1021 -2.61 61.48 -30.20
CA LEU A 1021 -2.90 60.23 -30.93
C LEU A 1021 -3.47 59.20 -29.95
N PRO A 1022 -4.78 58.85 -30.01
CA PRO A 1022 -5.42 57.84 -29.17
C PRO A 1022 -5.55 56.47 -29.89
N HIS A 1023 -4.91 56.27 -31.03
CA HIS A 1023 -5.15 55.11 -31.91
C HIS A 1023 -4.08 54.01 -31.87
N LEU A 1024 -3.42 53.82 -30.72
CA LEU A 1024 -2.47 52.73 -30.49
C LEU A 1024 -3.07 51.61 -29.63
N ALA A 1025 -4.35 51.30 -29.85
CA ALA A 1025 -5.02 50.12 -29.28
C ALA A 1025 -5.15 49.04 -30.35
#